data_AF-A0A1J7D092-F1
#
_entry.id   AF-A0A1J7D092-F1
#
_cell.length_a   1.000
_cell.length_b   1.000
_cell.length_c   1.000
_cell.angle_alpha   90.00
_cell.angle_beta   90.00
_cell.angle_gamma   90.00
#
_symmetry.space_group_name_H-M   'P 1'
#
loop_
_entity.id
_entity.type
_entity.pdbx_description
1 polymer ?
#
loop_
_entity_poly.entity_id
_entity_poly.type
_entity_poly.pdbx_seq_one_letter_code
_entity_poly.pdbx_strand_id
1 'polypeptide(L)'
;MKAVIFAYHDMGCVGVNALIKAGFTIEAIITHPDAPTEKPFFGSVARIAAEHGIPVFAPDDVNHPLWVARIKALAPDVIFSFYYRQLLCQEILSLPTVGAFNLHGSLLPRYRGRSPLNWVLVNGEEETGVTLHRMTARADAGNILAQRGVAITPQDDAPSLHRKLCEAAAAVLESILPAIREQRFSETPQDESVASYVGRRTPEDGRLDWGQPAATLANLVRAVTDPWPGAFSYAGGEKFIVWKAQVRPNSDAAQPGTVLSVDPLVIACGSDALEIQTGQSQQGVYMQGGQLAQALGLVNGALLNPRPLISHKRRTRVLILGVNGFIGNHLTERLLRDGNYEIYGLDIGTDAISRFMVNPLFHFVEGDISIHSEWIEYHIKKCDVVLPLVAIATPIEYTRNPLRVFELDFEENLKIIRHCVKYQKRIIFPSTSEVYGMCTDPVFDEDDSSLIVGPINKQRWIYSVSKQLLDRVLWAYGEKEGLRFTLFRPFNWMGPRLDNLNAARIGSSRAITQLILNLVEGSPIKLVDGGAQKRCFTDISDGIEALFRIIENKDQNCDGQIINIGNPDNEASIRQLAELLLASFERHPLRQHFPPFAGFRDVESSSYYGKGYQDVEHRKPSIRNAKRLLDWAPTVPMAQTIDETLDFFLQTVDLPDAPQ
;
A
#
# COMPACT_ATOMS: atom_id res chain seq x y z
N MET A 1 -34.14 22.23 18.81
CA MET A 1 -33.40 21.82 17.60
C MET A 1 -32.86 20.42 17.86
N LYS A 2 -33.24 19.46 17.04
CA LYS A 2 -32.84 18.05 17.13
C LYS A 2 -31.45 17.87 16.55
N ALA A 3 -30.58 17.17 17.29
CA ALA A 3 -29.21 16.95 16.89
C ALA A 3 -28.83 15.47 16.93
N VAL A 4 -28.04 15.04 15.95
CA VAL A 4 -27.31 13.77 15.97
C VAL A 4 -25.82 14.09 16.04
N ILE A 5 -25.14 13.47 17.00
CA ILE A 5 -23.75 13.84 17.35
C ILE A 5 -22.82 12.69 17.01
N PHE A 6 -21.71 13.02 16.37
CA PHE A 6 -20.58 12.14 16.13
C PHE A 6 -19.44 12.62 17.03
N ALA A 7 -19.11 11.88 18.08
CA ALA A 7 -18.21 12.39 19.11
C ALA A 7 -17.29 11.30 19.66
N TYR A 8 -16.07 11.69 20.01
CA TYR A 8 -15.12 10.82 20.69
C TYR A 8 -14.14 11.65 21.55
N HIS A 9 -13.55 11.01 22.58
CA HIS A 9 -12.53 11.63 23.44
C HIS A 9 -13.04 12.87 24.22
N ASP A 10 -12.13 13.58 24.89
CA ASP A 10 -12.43 14.81 25.65
C ASP A 10 -13.13 15.89 24.83
N MET A 11 -12.73 16.09 23.56
CA MET A 11 -13.39 17.07 22.68
C MET A 11 -14.84 16.69 22.40
N GLY A 12 -15.11 15.39 22.23
CA GLY A 12 -16.46 14.86 22.20
C GLY A 12 -17.24 15.14 23.49
N CYS A 13 -16.60 14.94 24.65
CA CYS A 13 -17.21 15.22 25.95
C CYS A 13 -17.55 16.71 26.13
N VAL A 14 -16.61 17.60 25.81
CA VAL A 14 -16.80 19.06 25.83
C VAL A 14 -17.95 19.45 24.89
N GLY A 15 -17.96 18.91 23.67
CA GLY A 15 -18.98 19.18 22.67
C GLY A 15 -20.39 18.76 23.10
N VAL A 16 -20.53 17.52 23.59
CA VAL A 16 -21.82 16.99 24.08
C VAL A 16 -22.33 17.82 25.26
N ASN A 17 -21.48 18.12 26.25
CA ASN A 17 -21.88 18.92 27.40
C ASN A 17 -22.30 20.36 27.00
N ALA A 18 -21.58 20.98 26.06
CA ALA A 18 -21.93 22.30 25.56
C ALA A 18 -23.30 22.31 24.85
N LEU A 19 -23.61 21.27 24.06
CA LEU A 19 -24.90 21.12 23.40
C LEU A 19 -26.06 20.90 24.39
N ILE A 20 -25.85 20.08 25.41
CA ILE A 20 -26.83 19.87 26.49
C ILE A 20 -27.12 21.20 27.19
N LYS A 21 -26.07 21.94 27.58
CA LYS A 21 -26.19 23.26 28.22
C LYS A 21 -26.90 24.29 27.33
N ALA A 22 -26.66 24.25 26.01
CA ALA A 22 -27.32 25.11 25.03
C ALA A 22 -28.77 24.68 24.70
N GLY A 23 -29.27 23.58 25.29
CA GLY A 23 -30.66 23.12 25.14
C GLY A 23 -30.97 22.48 23.79
N PHE A 24 -30.00 21.78 23.19
CA PHE A 24 -30.25 20.93 22.03
C PHE A 24 -30.92 19.62 22.47
N THR A 25 -31.80 19.09 21.63
CA THR A 25 -32.39 17.76 21.83
C THR A 25 -31.51 16.75 21.12
N ILE A 26 -30.68 16.02 21.87
CA ILE A 26 -29.75 15.03 21.30
C ILE A 26 -30.50 13.70 21.11
N GLU A 27 -30.76 13.34 19.86
CA GLU A 27 -31.53 12.12 19.50
C GLU A 27 -30.65 10.87 19.54
N ALA A 28 -29.38 10.99 19.17
CA ALA A 28 -28.40 9.92 19.27
C ALA A 28 -26.96 10.46 19.29
N ILE A 29 -26.08 9.71 19.93
CA ILE A 29 -24.63 9.90 19.86
C ILE A 29 -24.00 8.68 19.19
N ILE A 30 -23.14 8.92 18.20
CA ILE A 30 -22.32 7.93 17.53
C ILE A 30 -20.86 8.13 17.97
N THR A 31 -20.25 7.08 18.50
CA THR A 31 -18.88 7.07 19.05
C THR A 31 -18.09 5.86 18.52
N HIS A 32 -16.89 5.62 19.05
CA HIS A 32 -16.04 4.44 18.79
C HIS A 32 -15.87 3.61 20.07
N PRO A 33 -15.57 2.30 19.96
CA PRO A 33 -15.00 1.55 21.08
C PRO A 33 -13.57 2.03 21.37
N ASP A 34 -13.14 1.94 22.62
CA ASP A 34 -11.78 2.30 23.01
C ASP A 34 -10.77 1.32 22.39
N ALA A 35 -9.74 1.85 21.73
CA ALA A 35 -8.73 1.03 21.07
C ALA A 35 -7.76 0.41 22.10
N PRO A 36 -7.46 -0.91 22.06
CA PRO A 36 -6.53 -1.55 23.01
C PRO A 36 -5.11 -0.97 22.98
N THR A 37 -4.73 -0.36 21.87
CA THR A 37 -3.39 0.20 21.63
C THR A 37 -3.26 1.65 22.09
N GLU A 38 -4.34 2.29 22.54
CA GLU A 38 -4.36 3.68 22.99
C GLU A 38 -4.52 3.72 24.50
N LYS A 39 -3.68 4.48 25.20
CA LYS A 39 -3.83 4.64 26.66
C LYS A 39 -5.16 5.36 26.94
N PRO A 40 -6.05 4.82 27.78
CA PRO A 40 -7.34 5.44 28.06
C PRO A 40 -7.19 6.58 29.09
N PHE A 41 -6.69 7.73 28.65
CA PHE A 41 -6.54 8.92 29.49
C PHE A 41 -7.71 9.91 29.38
N PHE A 42 -8.63 9.68 28.46
CA PHE A 42 -9.66 10.63 28.04
C PHE A 42 -11.05 10.28 28.60
N GLY A 43 -11.92 11.29 28.64
CA GLY A 43 -13.32 11.14 28.98
C GLY A 43 -14.09 10.25 28.00
N SER A 44 -14.98 9.41 28.52
CA SER A 44 -15.84 8.55 27.72
C SER A 44 -17.13 9.28 27.33
N VAL A 45 -17.28 9.53 26.02
CA VAL A 45 -18.53 10.05 25.44
C VAL A 45 -19.71 9.10 25.69
N ALA A 46 -19.47 7.79 25.61
CA ALA A 46 -20.49 6.78 25.88
C ALA A 46 -21.01 6.85 27.33
N ARG A 47 -20.12 7.12 28.29
CA ARG A 47 -20.51 7.33 29.69
C ARG A 47 -21.40 8.56 29.84
N ILE A 48 -21.03 9.70 29.25
CA ILE A 48 -21.85 10.92 29.28
C ILE A 48 -23.23 10.68 28.68
N ALA A 49 -23.27 9.99 27.53
CA ALA A 49 -24.53 9.64 26.88
C ALA A 49 -25.43 8.79 27.80
N ALA A 50 -24.88 7.75 28.43
CA ALA A 50 -25.61 6.89 29.35
C ALA A 50 -26.11 7.64 30.59
N GLU A 51 -25.28 8.50 31.19
CA GLU A 51 -25.64 9.31 32.37
C GLU A 51 -26.79 10.31 32.08
N HIS A 52 -26.89 10.79 30.84
CA HIS A 52 -27.96 11.69 30.40
C HIS A 52 -29.14 10.97 29.72
N GLY A 53 -29.13 9.63 29.67
CA GLY A 53 -30.19 8.84 29.02
C GLY A 53 -30.28 9.02 27.50
N ILE A 54 -29.17 9.38 26.84
CA ILE A 54 -29.09 9.59 25.39
C ILE A 54 -28.70 8.26 24.72
N PRO A 55 -29.42 7.81 23.67
CA PRO A 55 -29.03 6.64 22.90
C PRO A 55 -27.62 6.78 22.31
N VAL A 56 -26.76 5.79 22.57
CA VAL A 56 -25.37 5.78 22.07
C VAL A 56 -25.08 4.52 21.27
N PHE A 57 -24.35 4.69 20.17
CA PHE A 57 -23.98 3.62 19.24
C PHE A 57 -22.51 3.72 18.85
N ALA A 58 -21.89 2.59 18.54
CA ALA A 58 -20.51 2.53 18.06
C ALA A 58 -20.37 1.51 16.93
N PRO A 59 -20.90 1.81 15.72
CA PRO A 59 -20.76 0.91 14.58
C PRO A 59 -19.35 0.93 14.00
N ASP A 60 -18.93 -0.20 13.42
CA ASP A 60 -17.66 -0.28 12.70
C ASP A 60 -17.63 0.62 11.46
N ASP A 61 -18.76 0.75 10.76
CA ASP A 61 -18.97 1.70 9.67
C ASP A 61 -20.34 2.38 9.80
N VAL A 62 -20.32 3.69 10.07
CA VAL A 62 -21.54 4.50 10.16
C VAL A 62 -22.13 4.84 8.81
N ASN A 63 -21.35 4.71 7.73
CA ASN A 63 -21.81 4.97 6.37
C ASN A 63 -22.58 3.79 5.77
N HIS A 64 -22.64 2.65 6.48
CA HIS A 64 -23.43 1.50 6.07
C HIS A 64 -24.92 1.89 5.88
N PRO A 65 -25.62 1.42 4.82
CA PRO A 65 -26.99 1.85 4.50
C PRO A 65 -28.00 1.77 5.66
N LEU A 66 -27.86 0.77 6.54
CA LEU A 66 -28.70 0.66 7.74
C LEU A 66 -28.54 1.83 8.70
N TRP A 67 -27.33 2.36 8.87
CA TRP A 67 -27.06 3.50 9.74
C TRP A 67 -27.51 4.80 9.10
N VAL A 68 -27.28 4.97 7.80
CA VAL A 68 -27.84 6.10 7.04
C VAL A 68 -29.36 6.15 7.20
N ALA A 69 -30.05 5.02 7.04
CA ALA A 69 -31.50 4.94 7.22
C ALA A 69 -31.94 5.24 8.66
N ARG A 70 -31.22 4.75 9.67
CA ARG A 70 -31.49 5.04 11.08
C ARG A 70 -31.33 6.53 11.40
N ILE A 71 -30.22 7.15 10.99
CA ILE A 71 -29.97 8.58 11.23
C ILE A 71 -31.01 9.42 10.51
N LYS A 72 -31.40 9.03 9.28
CA LYS A 72 -32.48 9.68 8.54
C LYS A 72 -33.81 9.62 9.30
N ALA A 73 -34.14 8.49 9.92
CA ALA A 73 -35.35 8.33 10.72
C ALA A 73 -35.39 9.19 11.99
N LEU A 74 -34.22 9.56 12.54
CA LEU A 74 -34.13 10.50 13.67
C LEU A 74 -34.49 11.94 13.28
N ALA A 75 -34.49 12.26 11.98
CA ALA A 75 -34.78 13.57 11.42
C ALA A 75 -34.02 14.72 12.14
N PRO A 76 -32.66 14.69 12.13
CA PRO A 76 -31.87 15.75 12.76
C PRO A 76 -32.10 17.09 12.05
N ASP A 77 -32.23 18.17 12.81
CA ASP A 77 -32.15 19.53 12.26
C ASP A 77 -30.69 19.90 11.97
N VAL A 78 -29.77 19.40 12.80
CA VAL A 78 -28.34 19.69 12.75
C VAL A 78 -27.51 18.44 13.09
N ILE A 79 -26.34 18.32 12.48
CA ILE A 79 -25.34 17.32 12.84
C ILE A 79 -24.11 18.03 13.41
N PHE A 80 -23.51 17.46 14.45
CA PHE A 80 -22.22 17.89 14.96
C PHE A 80 -21.21 16.76 14.96
N SER A 81 -19.99 17.05 14.53
CA SER A 81 -18.82 16.20 14.63
C SER A 81 -17.80 16.82 15.60
N PHE A 82 -17.46 16.07 16.65
CA PHE A 82 -16.49 16.46 17.68
C PHE A 82 -15.45 15.36 17.79
N TYR A 83 -14.36 15.48 17.01
CA TYR A 83 -13.25 14.53 17.00
C TYR A 83 -13.65 13.09 16.61
N TYR A 84 -14.74 12.94 15.86
CA TYR A 84 -15.11 11.64 15.31
C TYR A 84 -14.08 11.17 14.26
N ARG A 85 -13.67 9.90 14.35
CA ARG A 85 -12.50 9.38 13.63
C ARG A 85 -12.78 8.87 12.21
N GLN A 86 -14.04 8.63 11.86
CA GLN A 86 -14.44 8.16 10.53
C GLN A 86 -15.02 9.32 9.70
N LEU A 87 -14.77 9.28 8.40
CA LEU A 87 -15.36 10.25 7.47
C LEU A 87 -16.86 9.93 7.27
N LEU A 88 -17.70 10.95 7.27
CA LEU A 88 -19.13 10.80 7.01
C LEU A 88 -19.42 10.95 5.52
N CYS A 89 -20.24 10.05 4.97
CA CYS A 89 -20.64 10.10 3.57
C CYS A 89 -21.59 11.26 3.30
N GLN A 90 -21.68 11.65 2.02
CA GLN A 90 -22.54 12.76 1.59
C GLN A 90 -24.02 12.53 1.90
N GLU A 91 -24.46 11.27 1.92
CA GLU A 91 -25.83 10.91 2.29
C GLU A 91 -26.15 11.33 3.73
N ILE A 92 -25.24 11.12 4.69
CA ILE A 92 -25.42 11.55 6.09
C ILE A 92 -25.32 13.07 6.19
N LEU A 93 -24.32 13.68 5.54
CA LEU A 93 -24.07 15.12 5.61
C LEU A 93 -25.21 15.97 5.04
N SER A 94 -26.05 15.39 4.18
CA SER A 94 -27.20 16.06 3.55
C SER A 94 -28.54 15.88 4.29
N LEU A 95 -28.58 15.06 5.34
CA LEU A 95 -29.79 14.86 6.15
C LEU A 95 -30.23 16.10 6.95
N PRO A 96 -29.34 16.86 7.61
CA PRO A 96 -29.76 17.96 8.47
C PRO A 96 -30.23 19.19 7.67
N THR A 97 -31.32 19.81 8.11
CA THR A 97 -31.91 21.00 7.46
C THR A 97 -31.08 22.26 7.65
N VAL A 98 -30.39 22.40 8.79
CA VAL A 98 -29.53 23.56 9.13
C VAL A 98 -28.08 23.32 8.66
N GLY A 99 -27.60 22.09 8.78
CA GLY A 99 -26.26 21.71 8.35
C GLY A 99 -25.56 20.69 9.25
N ALA A 100 -24.37 20.29 8.82
CA ALA A 100 -23.43 19.50 9.59
C ALA A 100 -22.19 20.33 9.90
N PHE A 101 -21.77 20.38 11.17
CA PHE A 101 -20.65 21.20 11.64
C PHE A 101 -19.60 20.34 12.34
N ASN A 102 -18.33 20.61 12.10
CA ASN A 102 -17.21 19.90 12.72
C ASN A 102 -16.36 20.86 13.55
N LEU A 103 -15.97 20.42 14.74
CA LEU A 103 -15.02 21.11 15.59
C LEU A 103 -13.61 20.53 15.36
N HIS A 104 -12.74 21.35 14.81
CA HIS A 104 -11.37 20.99 14.46
C HIS A 104 -10.36 21.69 15.37
N GLY A 105 -9.30 20.98 15.75
CA GLY A 105 -8.28 21.43 16.70
C GLY A 105 -7.12 22.23 16.09
N SER A 106 -7.40 23.11 15.12
CA SER A 106 -6.43 24.07 14.61
C SER A 106 -7.08 25.40 14.20
N LEU A 107 -6.26 26.39 13.86
CA LEU A 107 -6.66 27.61 13.16
C LEU A 107 -6.79 27.34 11.65
N LEU A 108 -7.95 26.83 11.24
CA LEU A 108 -8.26 26.63 9.82
C LEU A 108 -8.14 27.95 9.03
N PRO A 109 -7.61 27.91 7.80
CA PRO A 109 -7.34 26.71 6.98
C PRO A 109 -5.99 26.01 7.21
N ARG A 110 -5.17 26.46 8.18
CA ARG A 110 -3.90 25.78 8.49
C ARG A 110 -4.15 24.51 9.30
N TYR A 111 -3.31 23.49 9.06
CA TYR A 111 -3.33 22.21 9.76
C TYR A 111 -4.68 21.47 9.65
N ARG A 112 -5.28 21.45 8.45
CA ARG A 112 -6.36 20.51 8.09
C ARG A 112 -5.86 19.07 8.20
N GLY A 113 -6.76 18.10 8.33
CA GLY A 113 -6.41 16.68 8.37
C GLY A 113 -6.30 16.16 9.80
N ARG A 114 -5.27 15.34 10.09
CA ARG A 114 -5.24 14.51 11.30
C ARG A 114 -4.10 14.88 12.25
N SER A 115 -4.34 14.67 13.55
CA SER A 115 -3.37 14.94 14.63
C SER A 115 -2.83 16.38 14.70
N PRO A 116 -3.64 17.44 14.50
CA PRO A 116 -3.15 18.82 14.47
C PRO A 116 -2.46 19.24 15.77
N LEU A 117 -2.97 18.81 16.94
CA LEU A 117 -2.34 19.01 18.26
C LEU A 117 -0.85 18.68 18.25
N ASN A 118 -0.51 17.48 17.75
CA ASN A 118 0.86 17.00 17.77
C ASN A 118 1.70 17.74 16.71
N TRP A 119 1.13 18.00 15.53
CA TRP A 119 1.85 18.66 14.43
C TRP A 119 2.26 20.10 14.75
N VAL A 120 1.40 20.89 15.39
CA VAL A 120 1.77 22.26 15.78
C VAL A 120 2.92 22.27 16.79
N LEU A 121 2.99 21.29 17.70
CA LEU A 121 4.11 21.13 18.62
C LEU A 121 5.37 20.66 17.89
N VAL A 122 5.28 19.67 16.99
CA VAL A 122 6.41 19.19 16.17
C VAL A 122 7.04 20.34 15.38
N ASN A 123 6.21 21.17 14.75
CA ASN A 123 6.65 22.27 13.91
C ASN A 123 7.09 23.51 14.71
N GLY A 124 6.93 23.50 16.03
CA GLY A 124 7.33 24.60 16.91
C GLY A 124 6.49 25.85 16.74
N GLU A 125 5.21 25.70 16.42
CA GLU A 125 4.28 26.83 16.31
C GLU A 125 4.12 27.55 17.65
N GLU A 126 3.94 28.87 17.59
CA GLU A 126 3.70 29.73 18.76
C GLU A 126 2.21 29.92 19.04
N GLU A 127 1.35 29.58 18.09
CA GLU A 127 -0.09 29.68 18.19
C GLU A 127 -0.79 28.54 17.46
N THR A 128 -1.90 28.09 18.03
CA THR A 128 -2.86 27.20 17.38
C THR A 128 -4.27 27.65 17.78
N GLY A 129 -5.28 26.80 17.64
CA GLY A 129 -6.62 27.15 18.06
C GLY A 129 -7.63 26.06 17.80
N VAL A 130 -8.89 26.44 17.91
CA VAL A 130 -10.05 25.60 17.61
C VAL A 130 -10.93 26.31 16.60
N THR A 131 -11.50 25.55 15.67
CA THR A 131 -12.40 26.07 14.64
C THR A 131 -13.65 25.22 14.56
N LEU A 132 -14.82 25.83 14.66
CA LEU A 132 -16.09 25.22 14.25
C LEU A 132 -16.37 25.63 12.81
N HIS A 133 -16.51 24.65 11.91
CA HIS A 133 -16.73 24.88 10.49
C HIS A 133 -17.81 23.95 9.93
N ARG A 134 -18.38 24.31 8.78
CA ARG A 134 -19.33 23.46 8.04
C ARG A 134 -18.62 22.25 7.43
N MET A 135 -19.24 21.09 7.49
CA MET A 135 -18.73 19.88 6.86
C MET A 135 -19.08 19.86 5.37
N THR A 136 -18.15 19.40 4.54
CA THR A 136 -18.32 19.18 3.10
C THR A 136 -17.71 17.83 2.73
N ALA A 137 -17.82 17.41 1.47
CA ALA A 137 -17.15 16.21 0.98
C ALA A 137 -15.61 16.27 1.15
N ARG A 138 -15.02 17.48 1.16
CA ARG A 138 -13.59 17.67 1.41
C ARG A 138 -13.35 17.90 2.91
N ALA A 139 -12.47 17.08 3.49
CA ALA A 139 -12.11 17.14 4.90
C ALA A 139 -11.60 18.55 5.30
N ASP A 140 -12.17 19.06 6.38
CA ASP A 140 -11.82 20.32 7.05
C ASP A 140 -11.80 21.59 6.17
N ALA A 141 -12.51 21.57 5.04
CA ALA A 141 -12.45 22.64 4.02
C ALA A 141 -13.68 23.55 3.96
N GLY A 142 -14.76 23.23 4.69
CA GLY A 142 -15.97 24.05 4.63
C GLY A 142 -15.85 25.36 5.40
N ASN A 143 -16.81 26.26 5.19
CA ASN A 143 -16.78 27.61 5.74
C ASN A 143 -16.71 27.62 7.28
N ILE A 144 -16.00 28.60 7.83
CA ILE A 144 -15.79 28.80 9.27
C ILE A 144 -16.99 29.53 9.88
N LEU A 145 -17.47 29.04 11.02
CA LEU A 145 -18.52 29.69 11.81
C LEU A 145 -17.91 30.48 12.98
N ALA A 146 -16.96 29.86 13.67
CA ALA A 146 -16.29 30.45 14.82
C ALA A 146 -14.90 29.85 14.98
N GLN A 147 -13.96 30.68 15.45
CA GLN A 147 -12.58 30.29 15.64
C GLN A 147 -12.00 31.00 16.86
N ARG A 148 -11.11 30.34 17.60
CA ARG A 148 -10.41 30.93 18.76
C ARG A 148 -8.95 30.48 18.80
N GLY A 149 -8.04 31.45 18.89
CA GLY A 149 -6.61 31.24 19.06
C GLY A 149 -6.22 30.81 20.47
N VAL A 150 -5.11 30.07 20.55
CA VAL A 150 -4.49 29.52 21.74
C VAL A 150 -2.98 29.65 21.60
N ALA A 151 -2.35 30.43 22.47
CA ALA A 151 -0.90 30.56 22.51
C ALA A 151 -0.23 29.27 23.01
N ILE A 152 0.82 28.86 22.31
CA ILE A 152 1.70 27.74 22.65
C ILE A 152 2.97 28.33 23.28
N THR A 153 3.19 28.06 24.56
CA THR A 153 4.40 28.50 25.26
C THR A 153 5.50 27.45 25.12
N PRO A 154 6.78 27.81 25.36
CA PRO A 154 7.88 26.84 25.35
C PRO A 154 7.75 25.71 26.38
N GLN A 155 6.88 25.86 27.38
CA GLN A 155 6.62 24.86 28.42
C GLN A 155 5.42 23.95 28.08
N ASP A 156 4.62 24.28 27.06
CA ASP A 156 3.51 23.43 26.67
C ASP A 156 4.01 22.11 26.06
N ASP A 157 3.31 21.04 26.36
CA ASP A 157 3.43 19.71 25.81
C ASP A 157 2.05 19.24 25.32
N ALA A 158 1.98 18.05 24.72
CA ALA A 158 0.73 17.55 24.16
C ALA A 158 -0.43 17.51 25.21
N PRO A 159 -0.24 17.02 26.46
CA PRO A 159 -1.28 17.07 27.49
C PRO A 159 -1.74 18.48 27.87
N SER A 160 -0.81 19.42 28.09
CA SER A 160 -1.15 20.79 28.48
C SER A 160 -1.81 21.57 27.35
N LEU A 161 -1.32 21.43 26.12
CA LEU A 161 -1.94 22.05 24.94
C LEU A 161 -3.34 21.45 24.67
N HIS A 162 -3.52 20.14 24.86
CA HIS A 162 -4.82 19.49 24.73
C HIS A 162 -5.85 20.07 25.69
N ARG A 163 -5.48 20.33 26.95
CA ARG A 163 -6.37 21.00 27.92
C ARG A 163 -6.73 22.42 27.46
N LYS A 164 -5.76 23.21 27.02
CA LYS A 164 -6.00 24.56 26.49
C LYS A 164 -6.95 24.55 25.28
N LEU A 165 -6.77 23.58 24.37
CA LEU A 165 -7.66 23.40 23.23
C LEU A 165 -9.08 22.99 23.67
N CYS A 166 -9.23 22.12 24.68
CA CYS A 166 -10.54 21.77 25.22
C CYS A 166 -11.25 22.98 25.87
N GLU A 167 -10.52 23.82 26.60
CA GLU A 167 -11.06 25.07 27.16
C GLU A 167 -11.48 26.05 26.06
N ALA A 168 -10.64 26.22 25.03
CA ALA A 168 -10.96 27.07 23.89
C ALA A 168 -12.17 26.54 23.10
N ALA A 169 -12.27 25.22 22.92
CA ALA A 169 -13.40 24.54 22.29
C ALA A 169 -14.70 24.81 23.04
N ALA A 170 -14.70 24.66 24.37
CA ALA A 170 -15.86 24.94 25.20
C ALA A 170 -16.34 26.38 24.97
N ALA A 171 -15.43 27.35 24.96
CA ALA A 171 -15.78 28.74 24.76
C ALA A 171 -16.23 29.09 23.33
N VAL A 172 -15.66 28.46 22.29
CA VAL A 172 -16.15 28.59 20.92
C VAL A 172 -17.57 28.07 20.80
N LEU A 173 -17.86 26.91 21.40
CA LEU A 173 -19.19 26.33 21.38
C LEU A 173 -20.19 27.20 22.17
N GLU A 174 -19.82 27.66 23.36
CA GLU A 174 -20.68 28.55 24.17
C GLU A 174 -21.04 29.85 23.44
N SER A 175 -20.14 30.39 22.61
CA SER A 175 -20.41 31.65 21.89
C SER A 175 -21.31 31.46 20.66
N ILE A 176 -21.26 30.30 19.98
CA ILE A 176 -21.94 30.11 18.68
C ILE A 176 -23.16 29.20 18.73
N LEU A 177 -23.25 28.26 19.68
CA LEU A 177 -24.36 27.30 19.75
C LEU A 177 -25.74 27.95 19.91
N PRO A 178 -25.94 29.02 20.70
CA PRO A 178 -27.21 29.74 20.76
C PRO A 178 -27.62 30.33 19.40
N ALA A 179 -26.66 30.91 18.67
CA ALA A 179 -26.89 31.50 17.35
C ALA A 179 -27.25 30.43 16.31
N ILE A 180 -26.62 29.26 16.35
CA ILE A 180 -26.99 28.11 15.50
C ILE A 180 -28.43 27.67 15.79
N ARG A 181 -28.79 27.55 17.08
CA ARG A 181 -30.15 27.15 17.50
C ARG A 181 -31.22 28.13 17.02
N GLU A 182 -30.89 29.41 16.97
CA GLU A 182 -31.76 30.49 16.49
C GLU A 182 -31.65 30.72 14.97
N GLN A 183 -30.80 29.96 14.27
CA GLN A 183 -30.47 30.11 12.85
C GLN A 183 -30.01 31.53 12.48
N ARG A 184 -29.32 32.20 13.41
CA ARG A 184 -28.79 33.58 13.27
C ARG A 184 -27.26 33.57 13.32
N PHE A 185 -26.63 32.80 12.43
CA PHE A 185 -25.17 32.71 12.32
C PHE A 185 -24.71 33.03 10.89
N SER A 186 -23.46 33.43 10.75
CA SER A 186 -22.80 33.68 9.47
C SER A 186 -21.65 32.71 9.26
N GLU A 187 -21.27 32.53 8.01
CA GLU A 187 -20.18 31.65 7.61
C GLU A 187 -19.17 32.41 6.75
N THR A 188 -17.88 32.18 7.01
CA THR A 188 -16.78 32.78 6.26
C THR A 188 -16.06 31.71 5.46
N PRO A 189 -15.94 31.83 4.12
CA PRO A 189 -15.15 30.91 3.32
C PRO A 189 -13.69 30.86 3.78
N GLN A 190 -13.09 29.67 3.73
CA GLN A 190 -11.67 29.50 4.03
C GLN A 190 -10.81 30.06 2.88
N ASP A 191 -9.67 30.67 3.21
CA ASP A 191 -8.67 31.10 2.23
C ASP A 191 -7.79 29.90 1.81
N GLU A 192 -8.09 29.33 0.64
CA GLU A 192 -7.35 28.16 0.13
C GLU A 192 -5.87 28.44 -0.14
N SER A 193 -5.43 29.70 -0.30
CA SER A 193 -4.03 30.03 -0.59
C SER A 193 -3.08 29.78 0.59
N VAL A 194 -3.61 29.76 1.81
CA VAL A 194 -2.86 29.52 3.05
C VAL A 194 -3.24 28.21 3.73
N ALA A 195 -4.00 27.35 3.04
CA ALA A 195 -4.40 26.04 3.56
C ALA A 195 -3.22 25.08 3.63
N SER A 196 -3.14 24.29 4.72
CA SER A 196 -2.14 23.23 4.87
C SER A 196 -2.78 21.95 5.39
N TYR A 197 -2.25 20.79 4.99
CA TYR A 197 -2.76 19.47 5.35
C TYR A 197 -1.70 18.66 6.09
N VAL A 198 -2.11 17.99 7.16
CA VAL A 198 -1.27 17.10 7.95
C VAL A 198 -1.89 15.71 8.07
N GLY A 199 -1.04 14.69 8.02
CA GLY A 199 -1.43 13.29 8.01
C GLY A 199 -1.55 12.66 9.40
N ARG A 200 -2.03 11.41 9.44
CA ARG A 200 -2.00 10.58 10.64
C ARG A 200 -0.54 10.34 11.05
N ARG A 201 -0.24 10.45 12.35
CA ARG A 201 1.04 10.03 12.93
C ARG A 201 0.98 8.60 13.46
N THR A 202 2.10 7.91 13.39
CA THR A 202 2.38 6.58 13.95
C THR A 202 3.41 6.69 15.07
N PRO A 203 3.55 5.68 15.93
CA PRO A 203 4.63 5.67 16.94
C PRO A 203 6.03 5.82 16.35
N GLU A 204 6.28 5.33 15.13
CA GLU A 204 7.58 5.43 14.45
C GLU A 204 7.96 6.89 14.13
N ASP A 205 6.97 7.76 13.89
CA ASP A 205 7.21 9.20 13.66
C ASP A 205 7.76 9.92 14.92
N GLY A 206 7.80 9.24 16.08
CA GLY A 206 8.44 9.70 17.31
C GLY A 206 9.97 9.44 17.36
N ARG A 207 10.58 8.88 16.33
CA ARG A 207 12.00 8.56 16.32
C ARG A 207 12.87 9.82 16.31
N LEU A 208 13.79 9.93 17.26
CA LEU A 208 14.75 11.02 17.37
C LEU A 208 15.87 10.83 16.37
N ASP A 209 15.97 11.73 15.40
CA ASP A 209 17.12 11.84 14.51
C ASP A 209 18.09 12.89 15.06
N TRP A 210 19.17 12.42 15.69
CA TRP A 210 20.14 13.31 16.34
C TRP A 210 20.82 14.30 15.38
N GLY A 211 20.78 14.06 14.06
CA GLY A 211 21.26 15.02 13.06
C GLY A 211 20.42 16.30 12.95
N GLN A 212 19.21 16.33 13.53
CA GLN A 212 18.34 17.50 13.56
C GLN A 212 18.76 18.50 14.66
N PRO A 213 18.34 19.78 14.58
CA PRO A 213 18.53 20.75 15.65
C PRO A 213 17.92 20.30 16.99
N ALA A 214 18.59 20.57 18.11
CA ALA A 214 18.08 20.21 19.45
C ALA A 214 16.67 20.77 19.72
N ALA A 215 16.35 21.96 19.23
CA ALA A 215 15.02 22.56 19.33
C ALA A 215 13.94 21.73 18.62
N THR A 216 14.24 21.17 17.44
CA THR A 216 13.31 20.29 16.70
C THR A 216 13.07 18.99 17.47
N LEU A 217 14.10 18.42 18.08
CA LEU A 217 13.98 17.20 18.89
C LEU A 217 13.23 17.45 20.20
N ALA A 218 13.46 18.58 20.87
CA ALA A 218 12.71 19.00 22.05
C ALA A 218 11.22 19.17 21.74
N ASN A 219 10.90 19.77 20.59
CA ASN A 219 9.54 19.92 20.08
C ASN A 219 8.87 18.55 19.84
N LEU A 220 9.58 17.60 19.24
CA LEU A 220 9.08 16.24 19.05
C LEU A 220 8.79 15.55 20.38
N VAL A 221 9.70 15.64 21.36
CA VAL A 221 9.51 15.09 22.72
C VAL A 221 8.24 15.66 23.35
N ARG A 222 8.06 16.98 23.32
CA ARG A 222 6.86 17.66 23.84
C ARG A 222 5.58 17.24 23.11
N ALA A 223 5.66 17.04 21.79
CA ALA A 223 4.53 16.70 20.93
C ALA A 223 3.99 15.28 21.15
N VAL A 224 4.81 14.34 21.63
CA VAL A 224 4.40 12.94 21.81
C VAL A 224 4.71 12.39 23.20
N THR A 225 4.88 13.25 24.21
CA THR A 225 5.07 12.83 25.60
C THR A 225 3.83 12.13 26.18
N ASP A 226 3.96 11.48 27.34
CA ASP A 226 2.89 10.71 27.97
C ASP A 226 1.62 11.56 28.11
N PRO A 227 0.42 11.04 27.72
CA PRO A 227 0.08 9.64 27.45
C PRO A 227 0.26 9.16 26.00
N TRP A 228 0.89 9.96 25.11
CA TRP A 228 1.26 9.51 23.76
C TRP A 228 2.43 8.50 23.78
N PRO A 229 2.78 7.86 22.64
CA PRO A 229 3.78 6.79 22.61
C PRO A 229 5.22 7.16 23.03
N GLY A 230 5.54 8.45 23.15
CA GLY A 230 6.88 8.94 23.48
C GLY A 230 7.81 9.09 22.28
N ALA A 231 8.72 10.05 22.34
CA ALA A 231 9.83 10.14 21.38
C ALA A 231 10.91 9.12 21.76
N PHE A 232 11.59 8.49 20.80
CA PHE A 232 12.48 7.37 21.12
C PHE A 232 13.76 7.33 20.27
N SER A 233 14.78 6.65 20.79
CA SER A 233 16.06 6.39 20.10
C SER A 233 16.63 5.03 20.53
N TYR A 234 17.81 4.68 20.04
CA TYR A 234 18.51 3.44 20.39
C TYR A 234 19.89 3.69 21.01
N ALA A 235 20.21 2.91 22.04
CA ALA A 235 21.55 2.71 22.57
C ALA A 235 22.01 1.31 22.15
N GLY A 236 22.87 1.23 21.13
CA GLY A 236 23.16 -0.06 20.49
C GLY A 236 21.91 -0.69 19.89
N GLY A 237 21.48 -1.85 20.40
CA GLY A 237 20.23 -2.52 20.01
C GLY A 237 19.03 -2.21 20.90
N GLU A 238 19.22 -1.52 22.03
CA GLU A 238 18.15 -1.29 23.02
C GLU A 238 17.40 0.01 22.72
N LYS A 239 16.07 -0.08 22.61
CA LYS A 239 15.18 1.08 22.44
C LYS A 239 14.95 1.75 23.80
N PHE A 240 15.03 3.08 23.81
CA PHE A 240 14.65 3.89 24.97
C PHE A 240 13.76 5.06 24.53
N ILE A 241 12.92 5.53 25.45
CA ILE A 241 11.93 6.59 25.24
C ILE A 241 12.36 7.81 26.07
N VAL A 242 12.23 8.99 25.47
CA VAL A 242 12.48 10.31 26.07
C VAL A 242 11.13 10.97 26.34
N TRP A 243 10.85 11.23 27.61
CA TRP A 243 9.58 11.82 28.05
C TRP A 243 9.66 13.32 28.27
N LYS A 244 10.82 13.82 28.70
CA LYS A 244 11.05 15.24 28.90
C LYS A 244 12.48 15.60 28.52
N ALA A 245 12.62 16.68 27.77
CA ALA A 245 13.91 17.14 27.29
C ALA A 245 14.01 18.67 27.30
N GLN A 246 15.25 19.17 27.35
CA GLN A 246 15.55 20.60 27.35
C GLN A 246 16.73 20.89 26.41
N VAL A 247 16.62 21.98 25.64
CA VAL A 247 17.71 22.45 24.78
C VAL A 247 18.82 23.06 25.65
N ARG A 248 20.07 22.69 25.34
CA ARG A 248 21.29 23.23 25.93
C ARG A 248 22.10 23.95 24.82
N PRO A 249 22.13 25.29 24.81
CA PRO A 249 22.83 26.04 23.77
C PRO A 249 24.34 25.90 23.89
N ASN A 250 25.07 26.15 22.80
CA ASN A 250 26.53 26.24 22.77
C ASN A 250 27.23 24.97 23.28
N SER A 251 26.90 23.81 22.72
CA SER A 251 27.63 22.57 22.99
C SER A 251 28.96 22.53 22.25
N ASP A 252 29.96 21.86 22.82
CA ASP A 252 31.22 21.53 22.15
C ASP A 252 30.97 20.84 20.80
N ALA A 253 31.89 21.04 19.85
CA ALA A 253 31.83 20.40 18.54
C ALA A 253 32.01 18.88 18.68
N ALA A 254 30.89 18.17 18.81
CA ALA A 254 30.81 16.72 18.83
C ALA A 254 29.92 16.22 17.69
N GLN A 255 30.14 14.98 17.25
CA GLN A 255 29.28 14.37 16.25
C GLN A 255 27.84 14.26 16.81
N PRO A 256 26.80 14.58 16.03
CA PRO A 256 25.41 14.40 16.45
C PRO A 256 25.13 12.95 16.91
N GLY A 257 24.44 12.81 18.05
CA GLY A 257 24.19 11.55 18.73
C GLY A 257 25.21 11.19 19.81
N THR A 258 26.30 11.96 19.95
CA THR A 258 27.30 11.72 21.00
C THR A 258 26.77 12.11 22.39
N VAL A 259 26.92 11.22 23.36
CA VAL A 259 26.66 11.49 24.78
C VAL A 259 27.76 12.42 25.31
N LEU A 260 27.42 13.68 25.57
CA LEU A 260 28.33 14.71 26.10
C LEU A 260 28.53 14.58 27.61
N SER A 261 27.45 14.25 28.32
CA SER A 261 27.45 13.99 29.75
C SER A 261 26.42 12.90 30.06
N VAL A 262 26.69 12.08 31.07
CA VAL A 262 25.74 11.08 31.60
C VAL A 262 24.96 11.58 32.82
N ASP A 263 25.42 12.63 33.50
CA ASP A 263 24.70 13.26 34.61
C ASP A 263 24.94 14.78 34.66
N PRO A 264 23.99 15.61 34.18
CA PRO A 264 22.75 15.22 33.50
C PRO A 264 23.04 14.52 32.16
N LEU A 265 22.09 13.70 31.67
CA LEU A 265 22.21 13.04 30.37
C LEU A 265 22.03 14.05 29.24
N VAL A 266 23.11 14.37 28.52
CA VAL A 266 23.13 15.40 27.46
C VAL A 266 23.68 14.81 26.17
N ILE A 267 22.94 14.97 25.07
CA ILE A 267 23.27 14.42 23.75
C ILE A 267 23.52 15.55 22.74
N ALA A 268 24.64 15.49 22.03
CA ALA A 268 24.94 16.40 20.93
C ALA A 268 23.93 16.23 19.79
N CYS A 269 23.45 17.33 19.22
CA CYS A 269 22.51 17.34 18.11
C CYS A 269 23.14 17.97 16.85
N GLY A 270 22.40 18.11 15.75
CA GLY A 270 22.88 18.80 14.55
C GLY A 270 23.26 20.26 14.82
N SER A 271 22.55 20.90 15.73
CA SER A 271 22.94 22.15 16.39
C SER A 271 22.51 22.09 17.85
N ASP A 272 23.32 22.68 18.73
CA ASP A 272 23.16 22.63 20.19
C ASP A 272 23.13 21.19 20.74
N ALA A 273 22.76 21.03 22.01
CA ALA A 273 22.58 19.73 22.64
C ALA A 273 21.18 19.58 23.26
N LEU A 274 20.74 18.34 23.42
CA LEU A 274 19.49 17.98 24.07
C LEU A 274 19.78 17.27 25.40
N GLU A 275 19.36 17.88 26.50
CA GLU A 275 19.33 17.23 27.80
C GLU A 275 18.08 16.36 27.90
N ILE A 276 18.27 15.08 28.19
CA ILE A 276 17.19 14.15 28.53
C ILE A 276 16.97 14.26 30.04
N GLN A 277 15.87 14.89 30.44
CA GLN A 277 15.51 15.06 31.85
C GLN A 277 14.91 13.78 32.41
N THR A 278 14.04 13.12 31.64
CA THR A 278 13.38 11.88 32.03
C THR A 278 13.13 10.97 30.82
N GLY A 279 13.12 9.67 31.07
CA GLY A 279 12.87 8.65 30.06
C GLY A 279 12.69 7.26 30.66
N GLN A 280 12.69 6.25 29.81
CA GLN A 280 12.62 4.84 30.21
C GLN A 280 13.25 3.95 29.15
N SER A 281 13.79 2.79 29.54
CA SER A 281 14.06 1.72 28.56
C SER A 281 12.73 1.09 28.10
N GLN A 282 12.75 0.35 26.99
CA GLN A 282 11.53 -0.20 26.37
C GLN A 282 10.64 -1.02 27.33
N GLN A 283 11.25 -1.71 28.30
CA GLN A 283 10.55 -2.50 29.33
C GLN A 283 10.77 -1.95 30.74
N GLY A 284 11.40 -0.79 30.85
CA GLY A 284 11.77 -0.17 32.12
C GLY A 284 10.70 0.74 32.68
N VAL A 285 10.98 1.24 33.88
CA VAL A 285 10.17 2.25 34.57
C VAL A 285 10.60 3.66 34.16
N TYR A 286 9.71 4.63 34.41
CA TYR A 286 10.00 6.05 34.25
C TYR A 286 11.11 6.48 35.22
N MET A 287 12.17 7.11 34.72
CA MET A 287 13.33 7.49 35.52
C MET A 287 13.97 8.81 35.07
N GLN A 288 14.84 9.37 35.91
CA GLN A 288 15.63 10.56 35.59
C GLN A 288 16.72 10.24 34.55
N GLY A 289 17.15 11.25 33.78
CA GLY A 289 18.14 11.11 32.72
C GLY A 289 19.44 10.43 33.14
N GLY A 290 20.01 10.81 34.29
CA GLY A 290 21.24 10.19 34.80
C GLY A 290 21.08 8.71 35.14
N GLN A 291 19.94 8.33 35.72
CA GLN A 291 19.61 6.92 35.97
C GLN A 291 19.36 6.16 34.66
N LEU A 292 18.73 6.78 33.67
CA LEU A 292 18.54 6.19 32.34
C LEU A 292 19.88 5.93 31.65
N ALA A 293 20.82 6.87 31.76
CA ALA A 293 22.17 6.69 31.23
C ALA A 293 22.85 5.46 31.85
N GLN A 294 22.75 5.29 33.17
CA GLN A 294 23.27 4.10 33.87
C GLN A 294 22.57 2.81 33.43
N ALA A 295 21.23 2.84 33.32
CA ALA A 295 20.44 1.66 32.93
C ALA A 295 20.77 1.18 31.51
N LEU A 296 21.04 2.11 30.59
CA LEU A 296 21.44 1.84 29.20
C LEU A 296 22.95 1.58 29.05
N GLY A 297 23.73 1.65 30.13
CA GLY A 297 25.19 1.48 30.09
C GLY A 297 25.93 2.57 29.31
N LEU A 298 25.40 3.78 29.26
CA LEU A 298 26.00 4.91 28.54
C LEU A 298 27.19 5.49 29.32
N VAL A 299 28.17 5.97 28.56
CA VAL A 299 29.35 6.70 29.05
C VAL A 299 29.55 7.95 28.20
N ASN A 300 30.30 8.93 28.71
CA ASN A 300 30.68 10.11 27.91
C ASN A 300 31.43 9.66 26.64
N GLY A 301 31.04 10.22 25.50
CA GLY A 301 31.56 9.85 24.18
C GLY A 301 30.85 8.66 23.51
N ALA A 302 29.91 7.99 24.19
CA ALA A 302 29.10 6.95 23.55
C ALA A 302 28.25 7.55 22.41
N LEU A 303 28.06 6.79 21.33
CA LEU A 303 27.27 7.24 20.17
C LEU A 303 25.90 6.57 20.17
N LEU A 304 24.86 7.38 20.29
CA LEU A 304 23.47 6.96 20.11
C LEU A 304 23.12 6.95 18.64
N ASN A 305 22.27 6.01 18.26
CA ASN A 305 21.82 5.89 16.88
C ASN A 305 20.30 6.02 16.80
N PRO A 306 19.78 6.66 15.75
CA PRO A 306 18.35 6.72 15.52
C PRO A 306 17.77 5.32 15.23
N ARG A 307 18.59 4.36 14.81
CA ARG A 307 18.22 2.97 14.50
C ARG A 307 19.09 2.02 15.30
N PRO A 308 18.62 0.78 15.58
CA PRO A 308 19.44 -0.19 16.29
C PRO A 308 20.70 -0.49 15.48
N LEU A 309 21.86 -0.46 16.13
CA LEU A 309 23.13 -0.94 15.58
C LEU A 309 23.09 -2.47 15.48
N ILE A 310 22.35 -3.00 14.51
CA ILE A 310 22.47 -4.40 14.11
C ILE A 310 23.53 -4.47 13.01
N SER A 311 24.53 -5.32 13.24
CA SER A 311 25.67 -5.58 12.38
C SER A 311 25.25 -5.84 10.93
N HIS A 312 26.03 -5.29 9.98
CA HIS A 312 25.97 -5.47 8.53
C HIS A 312 24.60 -5.89 7.96
N LYS A 313 23.91 -4.97 7.27
CA LYS A 313 22.71 -5.28 6.49
C LYS A 313 23.01 -6.46 5.55
N ARG A 314 22.68 -7.68 5.97
CA ARG A 314 22.82 -8.87 5.15
C ARG A 314 21.93 -8.64 3.94
N ARG A 315 22.44 -8.98 2.75
CA ARG A 315 21.65 -8.94 1.52
C ARG A 315 20.34 -9.70 1.74
N THR A 316 19.25 -9.15 1.20
CA THR A 316 17.94 -9.83 1.24
C THR A 316 18.04 -11.07 0.37
N ARG A 317 17.70 -12.23 0.92
CA ARG A 317 17.68 -13.49 0.17
C ARG A 317 16.33 -13.68 -0.51
N VAL A 318 16.35 -13.77 -1.83
CA VAL A 318 15.14 -13.91 -2.66
C VAL A 318 15.11 -15.32 -3.25
N LEU A 319 14.10 -16.11 -2.89
CA LEU A 319 13.84 -17.41 -3.49
C LEU A 319 12.89 -17.23 -4.67
N ILE A 320 13.33 -17.63 -5.87
CA ILE A 320 12.52 -17.63 -7.09
C ILE A 320 12.34 -19.08 -7.55
N LEU A 321 11.12 -19.59 -7.45
CA LEU A 321 10.76 -20.91 -7.99
C LEU A 321 10.19 -20.68 -9.39
N GLY A 322 10.68 -21.37 -10.41
CA GLY A 322 10.38 -21.02 -11.81
C GLY A 322 11.31 -19.90 -12.34
N VAL A 323 12.56 -19.89 -11.88
CA VAL A 323 13.51 -18.79 -12.17
C VAL A 323 13.90 -18.69 -13.65
N ASN A 324 13.83 -19.79 -14.41
CA ASN A 324 14.18 -19.83 -15.82
C ASN A 324 13.06 -19.28 -16.71
N GLY A 325 11.86 -19.09 -16.16
CA GLY A 325 10.74 -18.50 -16.88
C GLY A 325 10.94 -17.02 -17.27
N PHE A 326 9.98 -16.50 -18.03
CA PHE A 326 9.98 -15.11 -18.52
C PHE A 326 10.14 -14.07 -17.41
N ILE A 327 9.34 -14.15 -16.34
CA ILE A 327 9.45 -13.22 -15.22
C ILE A 327 10.74 -13.48 -14.43
N GLY A 328 11.05 -14.76 -14.17
CA GLY A 328 12.18 -15.15 -13.33
C GLY A 328 13.53 -14.64 -13.85
N ASN A 329 13.79 -14.77 -15.15
CA ASN A 329 15.09 -14.38 -15.71
C ASN A 329 15.28 -12.84 -15.73
N HIS A 330 14.25 -12.06 -16.10
CA HIS A 330 14.32 -10.60 -16.07
C HIS A 330 14.38 -10.05 -14.64
N LEU A 331 13.64 -10.67 -13.72
CA LEU A 331 13.68 -10.27 -12.31
C LEU A 331 15.06 -10.53 -11.71
N THR A 332 15.65 -11.70 -12.00
CA THR A 332 17.01 -12.03 -11.57
C THR A 332 18.00 -11.00 -12.07
N GLU A 333 17.90 -10.61 -13.35
CA GLU A 333 18.74 -9.56 -13.93
C GLU A 333 18.62 -8.23 -13.18
N ARG A 334 17.37 -7.80 -12.90
CA ARG A 334 17.09 -6.54 -12.20
C ARG A 334 17.61 -6.55 -10.76
N LEU A 335 17.47 -7.67 -10.04
CA LEU A 335 17.92 -7.82 -8.65
C LEU A 335 19.46 -7.87 -8.56
N LEU A 336 20.12 -8.55 -9.50
CA LEU A 336 21.58 -8.61 -9.56
C LEU A 336 22.21 -7.23 -9.86
N ARG A 337 21.58 -6.41 -10.70
CA ARG A 337 22.02 -5.03 -10.98
C ARG A 337 22.01 -4.12 -9.74
N ASP A 338 21.09 -4.35 -8.81
CA ASP A 338 20.97 -3.55 -7.57
C ASP A 338 22.05 -3.90 -6.53
N GLY A 339 22.49 -5.17 -6.48
CA GLY A 339 23.59 -5.62 -5.63
C GLY A 339 23.24 -5.82 -4.14
N ASN A 340 22.03 -5.46 -3.70
CA ASN A 340 21.56 -5.67 -2.32
C ASN A 340 20.87 -7.04 -2.10
N TYR A 341 20.78 -7.87 -3.13
CA TYR A 341 20.05 -9.14 -3.11
C TYR A 341 20.96 -10.33 -3.33
N GLU A 342 20.60 -11.45 -2.70
CA GLU A 342 21.18 -12.77 -2.95
C GLU A 342 20.04 -13.66 -3.47
N ILE A 343 20.18 -14.18 -4.69
CA ILE A 343 19.09 -14.85 -5.41
C ILE A 343 19.31 -16.36 -5.36
N TYR A 344 18.28 -17.08 -4.95
CA TYR A 344 18.20 -18.52 -4.95
C TYR A 344 17.13 -18.94 -5.96
N GLY A 345 17.54 -19.54 -7.06
CA GLY A 345 16.68 -19.96 -8.15
C GLY A 345 16.51 -21.47 -8.19
N LEU A 346 15.28 -21.93 -8.44
CA LEU A 346 14.99 -23.33 -8.79
C LEU A 346 14.14 -23.38 -10.05
N ASP A 347 14.52 -24.24 -10.98
CA ASP A 347 13.77 -24.52 -12.21
C ASP A 347 14.21 -25.87 -12.81
N ILE A 348 13.44 -26.40 -13.76
CA ILE A 348 13.77 -27.63 -14.50
C ILE A 348 14.78 -27.40 -15.64
N GLY A 349 15.11 -26.14 -15.94
CA GLY A 349 16.03 -25.77 -17.01
C GLY A 349 16.84 -24.51 -16.70
N THR A 350 17.78 -24.18 -17.58
CA THR A 350 18.75 -23.08 -17.36
C THR A 350 19.03 -22.19 -18.56
N ASP A 351 18.40 -22.43 -19.71
CA ASP A 351 18.69 -21.75 -20.96
C ASP A 351 18.58 -20.22 -20.84
N ALA A 352 17.54 -19.72 -20.19
CA ALA A 352 17.31 -18.29 -20.03
C ALA A 352 18.10 -17.65 -18.87
N ILE A 353 18.73 -18.43 -17.98
CA ILE A 353 19.47 -17.93 -16.80
C ILE A 353 20.95 -18.32 -16.78
N SER A 354 21.43 -19.09 -17.75
CA SER A 354 22.82 -19.54 -17.89
C SER A 354 23.83 -18.40 -17.75
N ARG A 355 23.49 -17.21 -18.28
CA ARG A 355 24.28 -15.97 -18.18
C ARG A 355 24.53 -15.48 -16.74
N PHE A 356 23.78 -15.95 -15.76
CA PHE A 356 23.92 -15.55 -14.35
C PHE A 356 24.74 -16.55 -13.51
N MET A 357 25.05 -17.74 -14.02
CA MET A 357 25.69 -18.82 -13.25
C MET A 357 27.07 -18.45 -12.68
N VAL A 358 27.77 -17.52 -13.31
CA VAL A 358 29.09 -17.03 -12.86
C VAL A 358 28.98 -15.94 -11.80
N ASN A 359 27.78 -15.41 -11.54
CA ASN A 359 27.58 -14.34 -10.57
C ASN A 359 27.56 -14.91 -9.15
N PRO A 360 28.42 -14.46 -8.23
CA PRO A 360 28.49 -15.00 -6.86
C PRO A 360 27.24 -14.73 -6.01
N LEU A 361 26.32 -13.87 -6.48
CA LEU A 361 25.05 -13.57 -5.81
C LEU A 361 23.88 -14.38 -6.36
N PHE A 362 24.10 -15.24 -7.36
CA PHE A 362 23.09 -16.09 -7.96
C PHE A 362 23.40 -17.56 -7.67
N HIS A 363 22.46 -18.24 -7.03
CA HIS A 363 22.55 -19.66 -6.67
C HIS A 363 21.43 -20.41 -7.37
N PHE A 364 21.77 -21.31 -8.30
CA PHE A 364 20.79 -22.10 -9.02
C PHE A 364 20.83 -23.56 -8.61
N VAL A 365 19.66 -24.19 -8.56
CA VAL A 365 19.51 -25.63 -8.46
C VAL A 365 18.47 -26.11 -9.47
N GLU A 366 18.84 -27.13 -10.24
CA GLU A 366 17.90 -27.80 -11.13
C GLU A 366 16.94 -28.65 -10.30
N GLY A 367 15.64 -28.46 -10.48
CA GLY A 367 14.64 -29.18 -9.70
C GLY A 367 13.20 -28.91 -10.13
N ASP A 368 12.34 -29.88 -9.85
CA ASP A 368 10.89 -29.83 -10.03
C ASP A 368 10.19 -29.64 -8.67
N ILE A 369 9.24 -28.70 -8.60
CA ILE A 369 8.49 -28.39 -7.38
C ILE A 369 7.61 -29.53 -6.87
N SER A 370 7.21 -30.45 -7.74
CA SER A 370 6.43 -31.64 -7.40
C SER A 370 7.28 -32.77 -6.81
N ILE A 371 8.61 -32.68 -6.94
CA ILE A 371 9.56 -33.74 -6.51
C ILE A 371 10.45 -33.27 -5.35
N HIS A 372 11.00 -32.06 -5.41
CA HIS A 372 12.08 -31.61 -4.53
C HIS A 372 11.59 -30.90 -3.26
N SER A 373 10.63 -31.49 -2.55
CA SER A 373 9.96 -30.86 -1.40
C SER A 373 10.91 -30.43 -0.28
N GLU A 374 11.90 -31.26 0.07
CA GLU A 374 12.85 -30.96 1.16
C GLU A 374 13.72 -29.74 0.84
N TRP A 375 14.19 -29.65 -0.41
CA TRP A 375 15.02 -28.53 -0.86
C TRP A 375 14.23 -27.22 -0.83
N ILE A 376 12.98 -27.26 -1.29
CA ILE A 376 12.09 -26.10 -1.34
C ILE A 376 11.76 -25.64 0.07
N GLU A 377 11.37 -26.54 0.96
CA GLU A 377 11.08 -26.20 2.36
C GLU A 377 12.31 -25.59 3.05
N TYR A 378 13.49 -26.18 2.85
CA TYR A 378 14.75 -25.64 3.38
C TYR A 378 15.03 -24.23 2.85
N HIS A 379 14.87 -23.98 1.55
CA HIS A 379 15.15 -22.67 0.96
C HIS A 379 14.10 -21.62 1.33
N ILE A 380 12.83 -22.01 1.50
CA ILE A 380 11.80 -21.13 2.06
C ILE A 380 12.22 -20.72 3.48
N LYS A 381 12.64 -21.67 4.33
CA LYS A 381 13.15 -21.36 5.68
C LYS A 381 14.40 -20.46 5.65
N LYS A 382 15.30 -20.65 4.69
CA LYS A 382 16.58 -19.92 4.56
C LYS A 382 16.42 -18.49 4.02
N CYS A 383 15.53 -18.29 3.06
CA CYS A 383 15.36 -17.03 2.35
C CYS A 383 14.44 -16.07 3.11
N ASP A 384 14.41 -14.82 2.67
CA ASP A 384 13.67 -13.74 3.32
C ASP A 384 12.36 -13.44 2.57
N VAL A 385 12.38 -13.54 1.24
CA VAL A 385 11.23 -13.34 0.33
C VAL A 385 11.11 -14.53 -0.62
N VAL A 386 9.88 -14.99 -0.89
CA VAL A 386 9.58 -16.12 -1.79
C VAL A 386 8.69 -15.66 -2.94
N LEU A 387 9.09 -16.01 -4.17
CA LEU A 387 8.34 -15.79 -5.41
C LEU A 387 8.09 -17.14 -6.11
N PRO A 388 6.90 -17.73 -5.94
CA PRO A 388 6.53 -18.97 -6.63
C PRO A 388 5.98 -18.66 -8.03
N LEU A 389 6.86 -18.61 -9.03
CA LEU A 389 6.52 -18.27 -10.42
C LEU A 389 6.15 -19.48 -11.29
N VAL A 390 6.23 -20.70 -10.73
CA VAL A 390 5.87 -21.93 -11.45
C VAL A 390 4.35 -22.01 -11.64
N ALA A 391 3.91 -21.98 -12.90
CA ALA A 391 2.53 -22.17 -13.31
C ALA A 391 2.43 -22.50 -14.81
N ILE A 392 1.34 -23.16 -15.21
CA ILE A 392 0.93 -23.31 -16.61
C ILE A 392 -0.03 -22.17 -16.95
N ALA A 393 0.47 -21.13 -17.63
CA ALA A 393 -0.29 -19.93 -17.97
C ALA A 393 -0.63 -19.83 -19.47
N THR A 394 -0.90 -20.96 -20.12
CA THR A 394 -1.19 -21.07 -21.55
C THR A 394 -2.64 -21.52 -21.78
N PRO A 395 -3.51 -20.70 -22.38
CA PRO A 395 -4.95 -20.96 -22.43
C PRO A 395 -5.39 -22.30 -23.03
N ILE A 396 -4.64 -22.84 -23.98
CA ILE A 396 -4.94 -24.15 -24.59
C ILE A 396 -4.79 -25.30 -23.59
N GLU A 397 -3.89 -25.18 -22.62
CA GLU A 397 -3.65 -26.23 -21.62
C GLU A 397 -4.77 -26.28 -20.58
N TYR A 398 -5.51 -25.18 -20.40
CA TYR A 398 -6.64 -25.13 -19.46
C TYR A 398 -7.78 -26.05 -19.91
N THR A 399 -7.97 -26.19 -21.22
CA THR A 399 -8.98 -27.10 -21.81
C THR A 399 -8.38 -28.46 -22.14
N ARG A 400 -7.12 -28.53 -22.59
CA ARG A 400 -6.46 -29.77 -22.98
C ARG A 400 -6.07 -30.64 -21.77
N ASN A 401 -5.50 -30.03 -20.74
CA ASN A 401 -4.93 -30.70 -19.56
C ASN A 401 -5.39 -30.04 -18.23
N PRO A 402 -6.70 -29.88 -17.98
CA PRO A 402 -7.23 -29.12 -16.84
C PRO A 402 -6.74 -29.63 -15.49
N LEU A 403 -6.62 -30.94 -15.30
CA LEU A 403 -6.16 -31.53 -14.05
C LEU A 403 -4.69 -31.21 -13.77
N ARG A 404 -3.84 -31.26 -14.79
CA ARG A 404 -2.43 -30.90 -14.64
C ARG A 404 -2.25 -29.42 -14.28
N VAL A 405 -3.07 -28.55 -14.88
CA VAL A 405 -3.13 -27.12 -14.52
C VAL A 405 -3.55 -26.96 -13.06
N PHE A 406 -4.59 -27.67 -12.61
CA PHE A 406 -5.01 -27.62 -11.22
C PHE A 406 -3.93 -28.12 -10.24
N GLU A 407 -3.36 -29.29 -10.46
CA GLU A 407 -2.32 -29.88 -9.61
C GLU A 407 -1.13 -28.93 -9.44
N LEU A 408 -0.61 -28.36 -10.54
CA LEU A 408 0.55 -27.49 -10.50
C LEU A 408 0.21 -26.07 -9.98
N ASP A 409 -0.79 -25.43 -10.58
CA ASP A 409 -1.06 -24.01 -10.32
C ASP A 409 -1.79 -23.79 -9.00
N PHE A 410 -2.48 -24.83 -8.48
CA PHE A 410 -3.17 -24.79 -7.20
C PHE A 410 -2.46 -25.60 -6.12
N GLU A 411 -2.36 -26.93 -6.26
CA GLU A 411 -1.94 -27.80 -5.15
C GLU A 411 -0.47 -27.63 -4.77
N GLU A 412 0.45 -27.63 -5.75
CA GLU A 412 1.87 -27.43 -5.47
C GLU A 412 2.17 -26.03 -4.94
N ASN A 413 1.50 -25.01 -5.50
CA ASN A 413 1.62 -23.64 -5.02
C ASN A 413 1.04 -23.47 -3.59
N LEU A 414 -0.04 -24.18 -3.24
CA LEU A 414 -0.60 -24.18 -1.89
C LEU A 414 0.38 -24.77 -0.86
N LYS A 415 1.15 -25.80 -1.21
CA LYS A 415 2.21 -26.34 -0.34
C LYS A 415 3.27 -25.26 -0.05
N ILE A 416 3.73 -24.54 -1.07
CA ILE A 416 4.69 -23.44 -0.92
C ILE A 416 4.13 -22.34 0.01
N ILE A 417 2.88 -21.92 -0.21
CA ILE A 417 2.20 -20.93 0.64
C ILE A 417 2.19 -21.38 2.11
N ARG A 418 1.84 -22.64 2.38
CA ARG A 418 1.83 -23.20 3.74
C ARG A 418 3.22 -23.22 4.38
N HIS A 419 4.29 -23.49 3.62
CA HIS A 419 5.65 -23.37 4.13
C HIS A 419 6.02 -21.90 4.45
N CYS A 420 5.59 -20.94 3.64
CA CYS A 420 5.78 -19.52 3.94
C CYS A 420 5.09 -19.11 5.25
N VAL A 421 3.87 -19.59 5.50
CA VAL A 421 3.15 -19.39 6.77
C VAL A 421 3.92 -20.01 7.94
N LYS A 422 4.29 -21.30 7.82
CA LYS A 422 5.02 -22.06 8.85
C LYS A 422 6.32 -21.37 9.29
N TYR A 423 7.04 -20.77 8.35
CA TYR A 423 8.34 -20.11 8.61
C TYR A 423 8.27 -18.59 8.62
N GLN A 424 7.06 -18.00 8.62
CA GLN A 424 6.82 -16.55 8.70
C GLN A 424 7.59 -15.76 7.64
N LYS A 425 7.58 -16.27 6.41
CA LYS A 425 8.29 -15.70 5.26
C LYS A 425 7.38 -14.82 4.45
N ARG A 426 7.94 -13.72 3.92
CA ARG A 426 7.21 -12.85 3.01
C ARG A 426 7.02 -13.57 1.68
N ILE A 427 5.79 -13.59 1.17
CA ILE A 427 5.47 -14.19 -0.13
C ILE A 427 4.94 -13.12 -1.09
N ILE A 428 5.54 -13.03 -2.27
CA ILE A 428 5.05 -12.19 -3.36
C ILE A 428 4.48 -13.15 -4.39
N PHE A 429 3.16 -13.27 -4.39
CA PHE A 429 2.48 -14.30 -5.15
C PHE A 429 2.00 -13.76 -6.50
N PRO A 430 2.33 -14.44 -7.62
CA PRO A 430 1.79 -14.09 -8.92
C PRO A 430 0.33 -14.52 -8.98
N SER A 431 -0.58 -13.59 -8.70
CA SER A 431 -1.96 -13.69 -9.13
C SER A 431 -2.02 -13.49 -10.66
N THR A 432 -3.19 -13.29 -11.23
CA THR A 432 -3.36 -13.16 -12.68
C THR A 432 -4.47 -12.16 -13.01
N SER A 433 -4.29 -11.41 -14.08
CA SER A 433 -5.38 -10.58 -14.63
C SER A 433 -6.56 -11.41 -15.14
N GLU A 434 -6.40 -12.73 -15.32
CA GLU A 434 -7.52 -13.62 -15.63
C GLU A 434 -8.49 -13.80 -14.47
N VAL A 435 -8.11 -13.48 -13.22
CA VAL A 435 -8.98 -13.62 -12.04
C VAL A 435 -10.25 -12.78 -12.13
N TYR A 436 -10.17 -11.65 -12.85
CA TYR A 436 -11.30 -10.78 -13.16
C TYR A 436 -12.29 -11.44 -14.11
N GLY A 437 -11.83 -12.39 -14.91
CA GLY A 437 -12.60 -13.08 -15.93
C GLY A 437 -13.29 -12.10 -16.88
N MET A 438 -14.61 -12.18 -16.93
CA MET A 438 -15.50 -11.35 -17.75
C MET A 438 -16.08 -10.17 -16.96
N CYS A 439 -15.30 -9.61 -16.03
CA CYS A 439 -15.66 -8.37 -15.32
C CYS A 439 -16.13 -7.30 -16.32
N THR A 440 -17.23 -6.63 -16.00
CA THR A 440 -17.88 -5.64 -16.86
C THR A 440 -17.38 -4.22 -16.62
N ASP A 441 -16.52 -4.02 -15.60
CA ASP A 441 -16.02 -2.69 -15.26
C ASP A 441 -15.10 -2.17 -16.37
N PRO A 442 -15.12 -0.87 -16.68
CA PRO A 442 -14.26 -0.30 -17.72
C PRO A 442 -12.77 -0.40 -17.37
N VAL A 443 -12.45 -0.43 -16.08
CA VAL A 443 -11.12 -0.68 -15.53
C VAL A 443 -11.27 -1.71 -14.41
N PHE A 444 -10.39 -2.70 -14.38
CA PHE A 444 -10.41 -3.77 -13.39
C PHE A 444 -9.66 -3.29 -12.15
N ASP A 445 -10.38 -3.06 -11.07
CA ASP A 445 -9.85 -2.60 -9.80
C ASP A 445 -9.53 -3.78 -8.88
N GLU A 446 -8.38 -3.73 -8.21
CA GLU A 446 -7.91 -4.78 -7.30
C GLU A 446 -8.84 -5.01 -6.11
N ASP A 447 -9.46 -3.94 -5.62
CA ASP A 447 -10.15 -3.91 -4.34
C ASP A 447 -11.68 -3.96 -4.52
N ASP A 448 -12.20 -3.41 -5.64
CA ASP A 448 -13.64 -3.20 -5.84
C ASP A 448 -14.28 -4.08 -6.94
N SER A 449 -13.53 -4.49 -7.97
CA SER A 449 -14.12 -5.16 -9.13
C SER A 449 -14.64 -6.57 -8.83
N SER A 450 -15.83 -6.86 -9.34
CA SER A 450 -16.39 -8.22 -9.28
C SER A 450 -15.66 -9.19 -10.20
N LEU A 451 -15.53 -10.44 -9.77
CA LEU A 451 -14.82 -11.50 -10.46
C LEU A 451 -15.83 -12.44 -11.12
N ILE A 452 -15.95 -12.40 -12.45
CA ILE A 452 -17.02 -13.07 -13.20
C ILE A 452 -16.44 -14.15 -14.09
N VAL A 453 -16.89 -15.40 -13.94
CA VAL A 453 -16.48 -16.52 -14.80
C VAL A 453 -17.70 -17.22 -15.39
N GLY A 454 -17.48 -18.01 -16.45
CA GLY A 454 -18.52 -18.78 -17.11
C GLY A 454 -18.99 -20.01 -16.31
N PRO A 455 -19.98 -20.74 -16.85
CA PRO A 455 -20.48 -21.98 -16.24
C PRO A 455 -19.39 -23.08 -16.16
N ILE A 456 -19.62 -24.10 -15.33
CA ILE A 456 -18.68 -25.23 -15.11
C ILE A 456 -18.29 -25.94 -16.41
N ASN A 457 -19.18 -25.99 -17.41
CA ASN A 457 -18.89 -26.60 -18.71
C ASN A 457 -17.93 -25.77 -19.59
N LYS A 458 -17.50 -24.59 -19.14
CA LYS A 458 -16.44 -23.77 -19.73
C LYS A 458 -15.13 -23.95 -18.95
N GLN A 459 -14.46 -25.07 -19.21
CA GLN A 459 -13.26 -25.51 -18.49
C GLN A 459 -12.09 -24.51 -18.52
N ARG A 460 -12.06 -23.63 -19.53
CA ARG A 460 -11.16 -22.47 -19.65
C ARG A 460 -10.98 -21.70 -18.33
N TRP A 461 -12.02 -21.61 -17.51
CA TRP A 461 -12.03 -20.85 -16.27
C TRP A 461 -11.36 -21.54 -15.08
N ILE A 462 -10.94 -22.81 -15.22
CA ILE A 462 -10.27 -23.55 -14.15
C ILE A 462 -9.01 -22.81 -13.65
N TYR A 463 -8.21 -22.26 -14.57
CA TYR A 463 -7.04 -21.46 -14.25
C TYR A 463 -7.40 -20.22 -13.41
N SER A 464 -8.38 -19.44 -13.89
CA SER A 464 -8.87 -18.24 -13.19
C SER A 464 -9.34 -18.55 -11.77
N VAL A 465 -10.18 -19.57 -11.61
CA VAL A 465 -10.77 -19.94 -10.32
C VAL A 465 -9.72 -20.53 -9.37
N SER A 466 -8.78 -21.34 -9.86
CA SER A 466 -7.65 -21.84 -9.06
C SER A 466 -6.82 -20.69 -8.50
N LYS A 467 -6.41 -19.73 -9.35
CA LYS A 467 -5.63 -18.57 -8.91
C LYS A 467 -6.43 -17.68 -7.95
N GLN A 468 -7.73 -17.48 -8.21
CA GLN A 468 -8.63 -16.75 -7.31
C GLN A 468 -8.70 -17.39 -5.92
N LEU A 469 -8.80 -18.72 -5.85
CA LEU A 469 -8.91 -19.43 -4.59
C LEU A 469 -7.59 -19.35 -3.80
N LEU A 470 -6.44 -19.40 -4.48
CA LEU A 470 -5.14 -19.14 -3.83
C LEU A 470 -5.03 -17.71 -3.29
N ASP A 471 -5.48 -16.71 -4.05
CA ASP A 471 -5.52 -15.31 -3.58
C ASP A 471 -6.33 -15.20 -2.27
N ARG A 472 -7.49 -15.87 -2.19
CA ARG A 472 -8.34 -15.89 -0.99
C ARG A 472 -7.71 -16.65 0.18
N VAL A 473 -7.01 -17.75 -0.08
CA VAL A 473 -6.29 -18.51 0.95
C VAL A 473 -5.13 -17.68 1.52
N LEU A 474 -4.37 -17.00 0.66
CA LEU A 474 -3.32 -16.06 1.07
C LEU A 474 -3.89 -14.92 1.92
N TRP A 475 -5.02 -14.35 1.50
CA TRP A 475 -5.73 -13.33 2.26
C TRP A 475 -6.12 -13.82 3.66
N ALA A 476 -6.71 -15.01 3.75
CA ALA A 476 -7.09 -15.62 5.02
C ALA A 476 -5.88 -15.87 5.93
N TYR A 477 -4.76 -16.35 5.38
CA TYR A 477 -3.52 -16.51 6.15
C TYR A 477 -2.95 -15.16 6.62
N GLY A 478 -3.05 -14.11 5.81
CA GLY A 478 -2.64 -12.77 6.22
C GLY A 478 -3.47 -12.24 7.38
N GLU A 479 -4.80 -12.38 7.29
CA GLU A 479 -5.72 -11.87 8.30
C GLU A 479 -5.69 -12.67 9.62
N LYS A 480 -5.60 -14.01 9.53
CA LYS A 480 -5.73 -14.90 10.70
C LYS A 480 -4.41 -15.35 11.30
N GLU A 481 -3.36 -15.48 10.49
CA GLU A 481 -2.05 -16.02 10.91
C GLU A 481 -0.89 -15.02 10.71
N GLY A 482 -1.18 -13.78 10.28
CA GLY A 482 -0.18 -12.72 10.15
C GLY A 482 0.80 -12.93 8.99
N LEU A 483 0.46 -13.73 7.98
CA LEU A 483 1.30 -13.92 6.80
C LEU A 483 1.53 -12.58 6.08
N ARG A 484 2.79 -12.20 5.90
CA ARG A 484 3.16 -11.06 5.05
C ARG A 484 3.11 -11.47 3.59
N PHE A 485 2.09 -11.03 2.86
CA PHE A 485 1.95 -11.31 1.44
C PHE A 485 1.74 -10.04 0.61
N THR A 486 2.09 -10.11 -0.66
CA THR A 486 1.64 -9.17 -1.69
C THR A 486 1.18 -9.97 -2.90
N LEU A 487 -0.01 -9.69 -3.41
CA LEU A 487 -0.49 -10.28 -4.66
C LEU A 487 -0.20 -9.31 -5.80
N PHE A 488 0.42 -9.78 -6.88
CA PHE A 488 0.56 -8.97 -8.09
C PHE A 488 -0.13 -9.63 -9.28
N ARG A 489 -0.78 -8.82 -10.11
CA ARG A 489 -1.57 -9.26 -11.26
C ARG A 489 -0.97 -8.67 -12.53
N PRO A 490 -0.19 -9.46 -13.30
CA PRO A 490 0.37 -8.99 -14.56
C PRO A 490 -0.71 -8.91 -15.66
N PHE A 491 -0.68 -7.82 -16.43
CA PHE A 491 -1.55 -7.60 -17.60
C PHE A 491 -0.73 -7.73 -18.88
N ASN A 492 -0.80 -8.92 -19.49
CA ASN A 492 -0.20 -9.27 -20.78
C ASN A 492 1.23 -8.70 -20.95
N TRP A 493 2.10 -9.03 -20.01
CA TRP A 493 3.51 -8.66 -20.12
C TRP A 493 4.13 -9.33 -21.36
N MET A 494 4.89 -8.58 -22.13
CA MET A 494 5.58 -9.04 -23.33
C MET A 494 6.95 -8.37 -23.45
N GLY A 495 7.85 -9.04 -24.15
CA GLY A 495 9.24 -8.67 -24.26
C GLY A 495 10.09 -9.84 -24.74
N PRO A 496 11.41 -9.66 -24.86
CA PRO A 496 12.37 -10.72 -25.12
C PRO A 496 12.16 -11.94 -24.19
N ARG A 497 12.35 -13.17 -24.67
CA ARG A 497 12.24 -14.41 -23.86
C ARG A 497 10.86 -14.68 -23.24
N LEU A 498 9.76 -14.17 -23.83
CA LEU A 498 8.39 -14.39 -23.33
C LEU A 498 7.99 -15.86 -23.21
N ASP A 499 8.28 -16.63 -24.27
CA ASP A 499 8.09 -18.07 -24.42
C ASP A 499 9.17 -18.58 -25.41
N ASN A 500 9.14 -19.86 -25.78
CA ASN A 500 9.98 -20.43 -26.84
C ASN A 500 9.15 -20.67 -28.13
N LEU A 501 9.70 -20.37 -29.31
CA LEU A 501 9.08 -20.67 -30.61
C LEU A 501 8.74 -22.17 -30.77
N ASN A 502 9.54 -23.07 -30.19
CA ASN A 502 9.23 -24.50 -30.19
C ASN A 502 7.98 -24.85 -29.39
N ALA A 503 7.70 -24.15 -28.28
CA ALA A 503 6.46 -24.31 -27.53
C ALA A 503 5.25 -23.76 -28.31
N ALA A 504 5.46 -22.69 -29.09
CA ALA A 504 4.44 -22.12 -29.97
C ALA A 504 4.01 -23.08 -31.11
N ARG A 505 4.90 -23.95 -31.60
CA ARG A 505 4.55 -24.98 -32.62
C ARG A 505 3.45 -25.95 -32.17
N ILE A 506 3.31 -26.17 -30.87
CA ILE A 506 2.31 -27.07 -30.25
C ILE A 506 1.06 -26.27 -29.79
N GLY A 507 1.05 -24.96 -30.01
CA GLY A 507 -0.01 -24.03 -29.61
C GLY A 507 0.05 -23.59 -28.14
N SER A 508 1.12 -23.98 -27.42
CA SER A 508 1.28 -23.76 -25.98
C SER A 508 2.09 -22.47 -25.70
N SER A 509 1.75 -21.36 -26.38
CA SER A 509 2.38 -20.05 -26.19
C SER A 509 1.35 -18.92 -26.08
N ARG A 510 1.79 -17.75 -25.60
CA ARG A 510 0.95 -16.55 -25.52
C ARG A 510 0.78 -15.90 -26.90
N ALA A 511 -0.24 -15.04 -27.02
CA ALA A 511 -0.68 -14.49 -28.30
C ALA A 511 0.46 -13.94 -29.17
N ILE A 512 1.30 -13.03 -28.65
CA ILE A 512 2.36 -12.41 -29.45
C ILE A 512 3.42 -13.42 -29.93
N THR A 513 3.85 -14.36 -29.10
CA THR A 513 4.81 -15.41 -29.51
C THR A 513 4.24 -16.25 -30.64
N GLN A 514 2.95 -16.61 -30.56
CA GLN A 514 2.28 -17.36 -31.62
C GLN A 514 2.21 -16.56 -32.93
N LEU A 515 1.92 -15.25 -32.86
CA LEU A 515 1.88 -14.39 -34.02
C LEU A 515 3.26 -14.28 -34.68
N ILE A 516 4.33 -14.14 -33.89
CA ILE A 516 5.72 -14.12 -34.38
C ILE A 516 6.06 -15.44 -35.05
N LEU A 517 5.71 -16.59 -34.44
CA LEU A 517 5.94 -17.89 -35.06
C LEU A 517 5.26 -18.00 -36.42
N ASN A 518 4.01 -17.53 -36.55
CA ASN A 518 3.30 -17.57 -37.82
C ASN A 518 4.05 -16.79 -38.92
N LEU A 519 4.62 -15.62 -38.58
CA LEU A 519 5.43 -14.83 -39.49
C LEU A 519 6.75 -15.53 -39.88
N VAL A 520 7.43 -16.14 -38.90
CA VAL A 520 8.68 -16.89 -39.11
C VAL A 520 8.46 -18.11 -40.00
N GLU A 521 7.40 -18.88 -39.78
CA GLU A 521 7.11 -20.11 -40.54
C GLU A 521 6.35 -19.85 -41.86
N GLY A 522 5.90 -18.62 -42.10
CA GLY A 522 5.07 -18.31 -43.26
C GLY A 522 3.67 -18.92 -43.19
N SER A 523 3.14 -19.15 -41.98
CA SER A 523 1.78 -19.65 -41.77
C SER A 523 0.81 -18.47 -41.52
N PRO A 524 -0.49 -18.61 -41.84
CA PRO A 524 -1.43 -17.50 -41.70
C PRO A 524 -1.65 -17.14 -40.23
N ILE A 525 -1.76 -15.85 -39.93
CA ILE A 525 -2.15 -15.38 -38.61
C ILE A 525 -3.64 -15.67 -38.40
N LYS A 526 -3.93 -16.51 -37.41
CA LYS A 526 -5.31 -16.90 -37.04
C LYS A 526 -5.90 -15.91 -36.04
N LEU A 527 -6.94 -15.19 -36.44
CA LEU A 527 -7.67 -14.25 -35.60
C LEU A 527 -8.89 -14.95 -35.01
N VAL A 528 -8.76 -15.38 -33.76
CA VAL A 528 -9.81 -16.10 -33.05
C VAL A 528 -11.02 -15.21 -32.83
N ASP A 529 -12.18 -15.65 -33.32
CA ASP A 529 -13.46 -14.92 -33.33
C ASP A 529 -13.32 -13.49 -33.91
N GLY A 530 -12.48 -13.34 -34.94
CA GLY A 530 -12.25 -12.08 -35.66
C GLY A 530 -11.20 -11.15 -35.04
N GLY A 531 -10.69 -11.47 -33.84
CA GLY A 531 -9.58 -10.76 -33.20
C GLY A 531 -9.93 -9.36 -32.67
N ALA A 532 -11.22 -9.07 -32.46
CA ALA A 532 -11.70 -7.76 -32.01
C ALA A 532 -11.53 -7.53 -30.49
N GLN A 533 -11.36 -8.61 -29.72
CA GLN A 533 -11.14 -8.55 -28.28
C GLN A 533 -9.87 -7.78 -27.93
N LYS A 534 -9.96 -6.91 -26.93
CA LYS A 534 -8.92 -5.95 -26.55
C LYS A 534 -8.15 -6.36 -25.31
N ARG A 535 -6.86 -6.08 -25.30
CA ARG A 535 -5.94 -6.35 -24.20
C ARG A 535 -5.05 -5.13 -23.99
N CYS A 536 -4.71 -4.85 -22.74
CA CYS A 536 -3.62 -3.94 -22.41
C CYS A 536 -2.30 -4.72 -22.36
N PHE A 537 -1.32 -4.31 -23.15
CA PHE A 537 0.00 -4.95 -23.24
C PHE A 537 1.04 -4.13 -22.47
N THR A 538 1.92 -4.81 -21.76
CA THR A 538 2.89 -4.14 -20.89
C THR A 538 4.28 -4.60 -21.24
N ASP A 539 5.20 -3.67 -21.36
CA ASP A 539 6.60 -4.01 -21.52
C ASP A 539 7.13 -4.73 -20.29
N ILE A 540 7.96 -5.75 -20.50
CA ILE A 540 8.56 -6.51 -19.40
C ILE A 540 9.43 -5.63 -18.49
N SER A 541 10.09 -4.61 -19.02
CA SER A 541 10.90 -3.69 -18.21
C SER A 541 10.05 -2.90 -17.22
N ASP A 542 8.92 -2.35 -17.68
CA ASP A 542 7.92 -1.67 -16.84
C ASP A 542 7.37 -2.64 -15.78
N GLY A 543 7.00 -3.85 -16.18
CA GLY A 543 6.47 -4.88 -15.29
C GLY A 543 7.45 -5.32 -14.21
N ILE A 544 8.71 -5.54 -14.58
CA ILE A 544 9.78 -5.96 -13.67
C ILE A 544 10.21 -4.84 -12.74
N GLU A 545 10.16 -3.58 -13.18
CA GLU A 545 10.42 -2.45 -12.28
C GLU A 545 9.34 -2.34 -11.20
N ALA A 546 8.06 -2.50 -11.54
CA ALA A 546 6.99 -2.58 -10.53
C ALA A 546 7.21 -3.75 -9.56
N LEU A 547 7.51 -4.95 -10.09
CA LEU A 547 7.75 -6.13 -9.25
C LEU A 547 8.99 -5.97 -8.35
N PHE A 548 10.05 -5.32 -8.85
CA PHE A 548 11.21 -4.95 -8.06
C PHE A 548 10.83 -4.04 -6.89
N ARG A 549 9.99 -3.02 -7.12
CA ARG A 549 9.51 -2.13 -6.05
C ARG A 549 8.64 -2.86 -5.02
N ILE A 550 7.87 -3.86 -5.46
CA ILE A 550 7.16 -4.76 -4.52
C ILE A 550 8.17 -5.54 -3.66
N ILE A 551 9.26 -6.04 -4.23
CA ILE A 551 10.32 -6.73 -3.47
C ILE A 551 10.99 -5.77 -2.48
N GLU A 552 11.31 -4.56 -2.92
CA GLU A 552 11.89 -3.50 -2.08
C GLU A 552 10.97 -3.17 -0.89
N ASN A 553 9.66 -3.10 -1.13
CA ASN A 553 8.63 -2.81 -0.13
C ASN A 553 9.00 -1.59 0.72
N LYS A 554 9.37 -0.52 0.02
CA LYS A 554 9.70 0.76 0.65
C LYS A 554 8.53 1.19 1.53
N ASP A 555 8.82 1.54 2.77
CA ASP A 555 7.83 1.92 3.80
C ASP A 555 6.87 0.80 4.27
N GLN A 556 7.14 -0.47 3.93
CA GLN A 556 6.34 -1.64 4.32
C GLN A 556 4.85 -1.55 3.92
N ASN A 557 4.56 -0.80 2.85
CA ASN A 557 3.20 -0.48 2.45
C ASN A 557 2.56 -1.53 1.51
N CYS A 558 3.32 -2.52 1.02
CA CYS A 558 2.83 -3.58 0.11
C CYS A 558 2.27 -4.81 0.84
N ASP A 559 2.42 -4.89 2.16
CA ASP A 559 1.94 -6.04 2.92
C ASP A 559 0.39 -6.04 2.96
N GLY A 560 -0.21 -7.18 2.64
CA GLY A 560 -1.66 -7.35 2.51
C GLY A 560 -2.28 -6.64 1.30
N GLN A 561 -1.47 -6.18 0.34
CA GLN A 561 -1.96 -5.45 -0.83
C GLN A 561 -2.10 -6.35 -2.06
N ILE A 562 -3.01 -5.95 -2.95
CA ILE A 562 -3.20 -6.51 -4.29
C ILE A 562 -2.86 -5.40 -5.30
N ILE A 563 -1.99 -5.72 -6.27
CA ILE A 563 -1.43 -4.72 -7.18
C ILE A 563 -1.51 -5.23 -8.62
N ASN A 564 -2.30 -4.56 -9.44
CA ASN A 564 -2.28 -4.70 -10.88
C ASN A 564 -1.03 -4.04 -11.44
N ILE A 565 -0.35 -4.75 -12.35
CA ILE A 565 0.79 -4.21 -13.06
C ILE A 565 0.51 -4.34 -14.55
N GLY A 566 0.18 -3.22 -15.16
CA GLY A 566 0.02 -3.13 -16.61
C GLY A 566 0.04 -1.72 -17.16
N ASN A 567 0.08 -1.61 -18.49
CA ASN A 567 -0.04 -0.34 -19.19
C ASN A 567 -1.44 -0.14 -19.78
N PRO A 568 -2.34 0.63 -19.13
CA PRO A 568 -3.69 0.86 -19.64
C PRO A 568 -3.74 1.71 -20.91
N ASP A 569 -2.64 2.39 -21.26
CA ASP A 569 -2.55 3.20 -22.48
C ASP A 569 -2.20 2.35 -23.71
N ASN A 570 -1.57 1.20 -23.51
CA ASN A 570 -1.23 0.22 -24.55
C ASN A 570 -2.40 -0.77 -24.81
N GLU A 571 -3.62 -0.26 -24.92
CA GLU A 571 -4.81 -1.06 -25.23
C GLU A 571 -4.95 -1.30 -26.74
N ALA A 572 -4.95 -2.57 -27.16
CA ALA A 572 -5.13 -2.95 -28.55
C ALA A 572 -5.94 -4.24 -28.69
N SER A 573 -6.67 -4.36 -29.80
CA SER A 573 -7.25 -5.63 -30.23
C SER A 573 -6.17 -6.60 -30.70
N ILE A 574 -6.47 -7.90 -30.70
CA ILE A 574 -5.54 -8.91 -31.26
C ILE A 574 -5.25 -8.63 -32.74
N ARG A 575 -6.24 -8.16 -33.50
CA ARG A 575 -6.05 -7.73 -34.89
C ARG A 575 -5.06 -6.57 -34.98
N GLN A 576 -5.23 -5.51 -34.20
CA GLN A 576 -4.31 -4.37 -34.18
C GLN A 576 -2.90 -4.78 -33.77
N LEU A 577 -2.75 -5.64 -32.76
CA LEU A 577 -1.44 -6.19 -32.38
C LEU A 577 -0.79 -6.90 -33.58
N ALA A 578 -1.55 -7.74 -34.29
CA ALA A 578 -1.04 -8.50 -35.42
C ALA A 578 -0.66 -7.60 -36.62
N GLU A 579 -1.41 -6.53 -36.86
CA GLU A 579 -1.09 -5.52 -37.89
C GLU A 579 0.17 -4.73 -37.54
N LEU A 580 0.31 -4.29 -36.28
CA LEU A 580 1.52 -3.61 -35.80
C LEU A 580 2.75 -4.52 -35.88
N LEU A 581 2.60 -5.78 -35.47
CA LEU A 581 3.66 -6.79 -35.55
C LEU A 581 4.07 -7.04 -37.00
N LEU A 582 3.11 -7.18 -37.92
CA LEU A 582 3.39 -7.34 -39.35
C LEU A 582 4.14 -6.12 -39.91
N ALA A 583 3.72 -4.90 -39.56
CA ALA A 583 4.40 -3.68 -39.98
C ALA A 583 5.84 -3.58 -39.44
N SER A 584 6.08 -4.05 -38.22
CA SER A 584 7.43 -4.18 -37.66
C SER A 584 8.25 -5.23 -38.42
N PHE A 585 7.67 -6.41 -38.66
CA PHE A 585 8.29 -7.52 -39.37
C PHE A 585 8.70 -7.17 -40.80
N GLU A 586 7.83 -6.52 -41.57
CA GLU A 586 8.12 -6.13 -42.95
C GLU A 586 9.24 -5.07 -43.05
N ARG A 587 9.50 -4.31 -41.98
CA ARG A 587 10.61 -3.34 -41.92
C ARG A 587 11.87 -3.92 -41.27
N HIS A 588 11.83 -5.16 -40.77
CA HIS A 588 12.92 -5.75 -40.00
C HIS A 588 14.12 -6.10 -40.91
N PRO A 589 15.38 -5.87 -40.49
CA PRO A 589 16.57 -6.19 -41.29
C PRO A 589 16.65 -7.67 -41.70
N LEU A 590 16.20 -8.59 -40.83
CA LEU A 590 16.18 -10.02 -41.11
C LEU A 590 14.99 -10.50 -41.97
N ARG A 591 14.10 -9.60 -42.40
CA ARG A 591 12.85 -9.94 -43.12
C ARG A 591 13.06 -10.86 -44.31
N GLN A 592 14.15 -10.66 -45.05
CA GLN A 592 14.49 -11.42 -46.27
C GLN A 592 14.72 -12.93 -46.02
N HIS A 593 14.98 -13.34 -44.78
CA HIS A 593 15.26 -14.73 -44.42
C HIS A 593 14.00 -15.56 -44.15
N PHE A 594 12.81 -14.93 -44.16
CA PHE A 594 11.55 -15.57 -43.81
C PHE A 594 10.57 -15.58 -45.00
N PRO A 595 9.61 -16.52 -45.05
CA PRO A 595 8.63 -16.60 -46.14
C PRO A 595 7.76 -15.34 -46.31
N PRO A 596 7.04 -15.20 -47.44
CA PRO A 596 6.04 -14.15 -47.59
C PRO A 596 4.88 -14.33 -46.60
N PHE A 597 4.25 -13.22 -46.20
CA PHE A 597 3.12 -13.25 -45.27
C PHE A 597 1.91 -14.00 -45.86
N ALA A 598 1.45 -15.05 -45.17
CA ALA A 598 0.35 -15.90 -45.62
C ALA A 598 -1.06 -15.33 -45.37
N GLY A 599 -1.16 -14.08 -44.88
CA GLY A 599 -2.42 -13.38 -44.66
C GLY A 599 -3.05 -13.61 -43.28
N PHE A 600 -4.05 -12.78 -42.98
CA PHE A 600 -4.93 -12.97 -41.82
C PHE A 600 -6.05 -13.96 -42.16
N ARG A 601 -6.42 -14.81 -41.21
CA ARG A 601 -7.56 -15.71 -41.31
C ARG A 601 -8.38 -15.69 -40.03
N ASP A 602 -9.66 -15.38 -40.16
CA ASP A 602 -10.58 -15.49 -39.03
C ASP A 602 -10.87 -16.98 -38.77
N VAL A 603 -10.86 -17.36 -37.50
CA VAL A 603 -11.13 -18.75 -37.07
C VAL A 603 -12.07 -18.75 -35.88
N GLU A 604 -12.92 -19.76 -35.77
CA GLU A 604 -13.74 -19.95 -34.57
C GLU A 604 -12.87 -20.37 -33.39
N SER A 605 -13.13 -19.81 -32.20
CA SER A 605 -12.46 -20.23 -30.96
C SER A 605 -12.60 -21.72 -30.66
N SER A 606 -13.72 -22.32 -31.04
CA SER A 606 -13.99 -23.76 -30.90
C SER A 606 -12.97 -24.61 -31.68
N SER A 607 -12.54 -24.14 -32.85
CA SER A 607 -11.58 -24.81 -33.73
C SER A 607 -10.13 -24.64 -33.27
N TYR A 608 -9.85 -23.58 -32.52
CA TYR A 608 -8.50 -23.25 -32.05
C TYR A 608 -8.21 -23.80 -30.65
N TYR A 609 -9.08 -23.50 -29.68
CA TYR A 609 -8.90 -23.87 -28.26
C TYR A 609 -9.70 -25.10 -27.83
N GLY A 610 -10.56 -25.62 -28.71
CA GLY A 610 -11.44 -26.76 -28.42
C GLY A 610 -12.77 -26.37 -27.79
N LYS A 611 -13.61 -27.38 -27.54
CA LYS A 611 -14.89 -27.21 -26.84
C LYS A 611 -14.64 -26.73 -25.40
N GLY A 612 -15.52 -25.87 -24.90
CA GLY A 612 -15.42 -25.35 -23.52
C GLY A 612 -14.58 -24.08 -23.38
N TYR A 613 -14.06 -23.51 -24.47
CA TYR A 613 -13.45 -22.19 -24.47
C TYR A 613 -14.51 -21.07 -24.37
N GLN A 614 -14.09 -19.96 -23.77
CA GLN A 614 -14.79 -18.68 -23.65
C GLN A 614 -13.72 -17.59 -23.48
N ASP A 615 -13.92 -16.41 -24.04
CA ASP A 615 -12.94 -15.31 -23.95
C ASP A 615 -13.48 -14.09 -23.20
N VAL A 616 -12.58 -13.13 -22.96
CA VAL A 616 -12.85 -11.81 -22.36
C VAL A 616 -12.86 -10.77 -23.48
N GLU A 617 -13.86 -9.89 -23.50
CA GLU A 617 -13.96 -8.84 -24.52
C GLU A 617 -12.90 -7.74 -24.34
N HIS A 618 -12.77 -7.18 -23.14
CA HIS A 618 -11.77 -6.16 -22.81
C HIS A 618 -11.05 -6.50 -21.50
N ARG A 619 -9.79 -6.07 -21.38
CA ARG A 619 -9.02 -6.25 -20.15
C ARG A 619 -8.12 -5.05 -19.93
N LYS A 620 -8.54 -4.16 -19.04
CA LYS A 620 -7.86 -2.90 -18.73
C LYS A 620 -7.61 -2.77 -17.23
N PRO A 621 -6.36 -2.62 -16.77
CA PRO A 621 -6.08 -2.51 -15.35
C PRO A 621 -6.42 -1.11 -14.81
N SER A 622 -6.99 -1.04 -13.60
CA SER A 622 -6.70 0.07 -12.70
C SER A 622 -5.24 -0.06 -12.26
N ILE A 623 -4.48 1.04 -12.29
CA ILE A 623 -3.10 1.09 -11.77
C ILE A 623 -3.00 2.02 -10.55
N ARG A 624 -4.14 2.27 -9.88
CA ARG A 624 -4.21 3.15 -8.70
C ARG A 624 -3.34 2.64 -7.57
N ASN A 625 -3.41 1.33 -7.27
CA ASN A 625 -2.60 0.75 -6.21
C ASN A 625 -1.11 0.75 -6.57
N ALA A 626 -0.74 0.47 -7.82
CA ALA A 626 0.66 0.57 -8.25
C ALA A 626 1.22 2.00 -8.10
N LYS A 627 0.46 3.04 -8.48
CA LYS A 627 0.85 4.44 -8.26
C LYS A 627 0.95 4.79 -6.77
N ARG A 628 -0.07 4.42 -5.99
CA ARG A 628 -0.17 4.75 -4.56
C ARG A 628 0.90 4.07 -3.71
N LEU A 629 1.22 2.81 -4.01
CA LEU A 629 2.07 1.96 -3.18
C LEU A 629 3.53 1.95 -3.66
N LEU A 630 3.75 2.01 -4.98
CA LEU A 630 5.07 1.82 -5.58
C LEU A 630 5.63 3.10 -6.20
N ASP A 631 4.87 4.20 -6.23
CA ASP A 631 5.19 5.41 -7.01
C ASP A 631 5.53 5.08 -8.48
N TRP A 632 4.83 4.07 -9.02
CA TRP A 632 5.13 3.50 -10.33
C TRP A 632 4.07 3.89 -11.37
N ALA A 633 4.54 4.15 -12.59
CA ALA A 633 3.72 4.27 -13.78
C ALA A 633 4.48 3.63 -14.96
N PRO A 634 3.77 2.97 -15.89
CA PRO A 634 4.37 2.40 -17.08
C PRO A 634 4.83 3.53 -18.03
N THR A 635 5.94 3.31 -18.72
CA THR A 635 6.60 4.32 -19.54
C THR A 635 6.82 3.91 -20.98
N VAL A 636 6.82 2.61 -21.27
CA VAL A 636 7.19 2.08 -22.58
C VAL A 636 5.96 1.98 -23.51
N PRO A 637 5.98 2.63 -24.68
CA PRO A 637 4.91 2.52 -25.67
C PRO A 637 4.85 1.14 -26.33
N MET A 638 3.64 0.70 -26.69
CA MET A 638 3.40 -0.61 -27.31
C MET A 638 4.28 -0.91 -28.54
N ALA A 639 4.51 0.09 -29.40
CA ALA A 639 5.30 -0.08 -30.61
C ALA A 639 6.76 -0.51 -30.31
N GLN A 640 7.38 0.12 -29.31
CA GLN A 640 8.74 -0.23 -28.89
C GLN A 640 8.79 -1.67 -28.37
N THR A 641 7.85 -2.05 -27.51
CA THR A 641 7.80 -3.42 -26.98
C THR A 641 7.60 -4.46 -28.08
N ILE A 642 6.79 -4.16 -29.11
CA ILE A 642 6.62 -5.04 -30.28
C ILE A 642 7.95 -5.22 -31.01
N ASP A 643 8.65 -4.12 -31.32
CA ASP A 643 9.91 -4.15 -32.05
C ASP A 643 10.99 -4.94 -31.30
N GLU A 644 11.17 -4.68 -30.00
CA GLU A 644 12.15 -5.39 -29.17
C GLU A 644 11.82 -6.88 -29.00
N THR A 645 10.54 -7.21 -28.82
CA THR A 645 10.10 -8.60 -28.73
C THR A 645 10.37 -9.34 -30.04
N LEU A 646 9.99 -8.72 -31.16
CA LEU A 646 10.16 -9.31 -32.48
C LEU A 646 11.64 -9.53 -32.81
N ASP A 647 12.47 -8.50 -32.65
CA ASP A 647 13.91 -8.55 -32.93
C ASP A 647 14.58 -9.71 -32.17
N PHE A 648 14.30 -9.83 -30.87
CA PHE A 648 14.81 -10.94 -30.06
C PHE A 648 14.46 -12.30 -30.67
N PHE A 649 13.19 -12.52 -31.03
CA PHE A 649 12.77 -13.81 -31.56
C PHE A 649 13.36 -14.10 -32.94
N LEU A 650 13.44 -13.11 -33.83
CA LEU A 650 14.01 -13.30 -35.17
C LEU A 650 15.50 -13.62 -35.10
N GLN A 651 16.24 -13.02 -34.17
CA GLN A 651 17.66 -13.33 -33.94
C GLN A 651 17.88 -14.72 -33.35
N THR A 652 16.89 -15.29 -32.65
CA THR A 652 16.97 -16.65 -32.08
C THR A 652 16.64 -17.78 -33.05
N VAL A 653 16.19 -17.47 -34.27
CA VAL A 653 15.95 -18.49 -35.29
C VAL A 653 17.28 -18.91 -35.91
N ASP A 654 17.58 -20.21 -35.92
CA ASP A 654 18.71 -20.75 -36.67
C ASP A 654 18.46 -20.55 -38.18
N LEU A 655 19.13 -19.56 -38.75
CA LEU A 655 19.09 -19.28 -40.19
C LEU A 655 20.11 -20.19 -40.91
N PRO A 656 19.76 -20.85 -42.03
CA PRO A 656 20.76 -21.54 -42.84
C PRO A 656 21.79 -20.54 -43.35
N ASP A 657 23.08 -20.90 -43.30
CA ASP A 657 24.18 -20.07 -43.81
C ASP A 657 23.85 -19.57 -45.23
N ALA A 658 24.02 -18.28 -45.46
CA ALA A 658 23.87 -17.70 -46.79
C ALA A 658 24.76 -18.46 -47.77
N PRO A 659 24.27 -18.86 -48.96
CA PRO A 659 25.16 -19.41 -49.99
C PRO A 659 26.23 -18.36 -50.30
N GLN A 660 27.50 -18.73 -50.14
CA GLN A 660 28.68 -17.90 -50.42
C GLN A 660 28.69 -17.38 -51.86
#